data_AF-A0AAN6M6S6-F1
#
_entry.id   AF-A0AAN6M6S6-F1
#
_cell.length_a   1.000
_cell.length_b   1.000
_cell.length_c   1.000
_cell.angle_alpha   90.00
_cell.angle_beta   90.00
_cell.angle_gamma   90.00
#
_symmetry.space_group_name_H-M   'P 1'
#
loop_
_entity.id
_entity.type
_entity.pdbx_description
1 polymer ?
#
loop_
_entity_poly.entity_id
_entity_poly.type
_entity_poly.pdbx_seq_one_letter_code
_entity_poly.pdbx_strand_id
1 'polypeptide(L)'
;MEESERASTRDHDDQTSAKECRGHTRLNEPRHDNTAGDAQIMAGSKFEPVDLQTASAIDSGLPSEIWTLVQSAPANFPPQYFLDVSRNLLENPNLTASHLSRAELSYTSFTDASYNPDATHPHDLAGIVKHLKPDHQPRLVPGGISGYKLEWTVVRKLIPRNPKLDESLLQTCHLYTSKQQVALPGNEQSENDVGNERYLIIYLPHVSDVESIPFYHPKVRGVAILYSYQAQTTQDVAPGTLSIYYDLFPDRPLENRMSRTALKMLEIIHKHSKGRMQGYKKRVHHDVIIPQKTFQDTYAYLKGEYAKELIDNWVEQTPAQKHVFEDLGIAAFLIELWTDMYGGPVPKPDDQASSTMSTDAEKAQAELQNVRRSIAQQAFPGFADIGCGNGLLVYILNREGWKGWGFDARRRKTWDTFREPYQQTVKEMLLVPEILQKSVTDDTTSPAPPWHNGLLPRGTFIVSNHADELTAWTPILAYLSDSPFIAIPCCSHDFGGTRFRAPYHREHFPSAATNSAKQVSAYMSLCSYVAHLTAQMSIVPEKEHLRIPSTRNIAIVGRRKKGEGVQGGLEERMRIETDEHAPPRADTETGMTRLALSDADKQARDWFVKTTEDLGCKVTIDEMGNIFAVRPGLKNDKPPTFVGSHLDTQPTGGRYDGILGVHAGIEMLRVLNENWIETEYPVGVVNWTNEEGARFPMSMVSSGVWSGGIPLSTAHSLREVHPGTSTQKEELSRIGYLGSTPASHEATPMAAHFELHIEQGPLLEMANKKIGIVTGVQAYKWLSVTVQGRDSHTGTTDLKSRADALLAASAGFDRDTESQTWEHEYGAGRSYLLARYPLPERRYSRTHAFPRPTGLPAHSRRRGHRWVEHGHHALAPLQR
;
A
#
# COMPACT_ATOMS: atom_id res chain seq x y z
N MET A 1 -49.47 -21.58 -50.52
CA MET A 1 -50.83 -21.37 -51.03
C MET A 1 -51.51 -20.39 -50.09
N GLU A 2 -51.84 -19.24 -50.66
CA GLU A 2 -52.85 -18.24 -50.27
C GLU A 2 -52.76 -17.51 -48.93
N GLU A 3 -52.26 -16.27 -49.04
CA GLU A 3 -53.00 -15.00 -48.87
C GLU A 3 -54.14 -14.87 -47.84
N SER A 4 -53.98 -13.80 -47.06
CA SER A 4 -54.97 -12.80 -46.64
C SER A 4 -56.24 -13.24 -45.91
N GLU A 5 -56.50 -12.63 -44.73
CA GLU A 5 -57.59 -11.67 -44.61
C GLU A 5 -57.54 -10.85 -43.31
N ARG A 6 -58.27 -9.75 -43.35
CA ARG A 6 -58.22 -8.54 -42.51
C ARG A 6 -59.06 -8.63 -41.22
N ALA A 7 -58.69 -7.74 -40.30
CA ALA A 7 -59.54 -6.85 -39.50
C ALA A 7 -60.01 -7.25 -38.08
N SER A 8 -59.71 -6.30 -37.17
CA SER A 8 -60.63 -5.70 -36.18
C SER A 8 -60.63 -6.20 -34.72
N THR A 9 -60.13 -5.29 -33.87
CA THR A 9 -60.65 -4.83 -32.57
C THR A 9 -60.47 -5.62 -31.26
N ARG A 10 -59.82 -4.87 -30.33
CA ARG A 10 -60.07 -4.68 -28.88
C ARG A 10 -59.49 -5.67 -27.86
N ASP A 11 -58.63 -5.06 -27.03
CA ASP A 11 -58.52 -5.17 -25.57
C ASP A 11 -58.63 -6.55 -24.91
N HIS A 12 -57.48 -7.07 -24.44
CA HIS A 12 -57.30 -7.43 -23.03
C HIS A 12 -55.83 -7.79 -22.71
N ASP A 13 -55.28 -7.04 -21.76
CA ASP A 13 -54.47 -7.44 -20.60
C ASP A 13 -53.40 -8.54 -20.76
N ASP A 14 -52.14 -8.08 -20.87
CA ASP A 14 -50.94 -8.86 -20.64
C ASP A 14 -50.54 -8.78 -19.15
N GLN A 15 -51.09 -9.68 -18.33
CA GLN A 15 -50.61 -9.95 -16.98
C GLN A 15 -49.35 -10.82 -17.05
N THR A 16 -48.18 -10.20 -17.00
CA THR A 16 -46.93 -10.92 -16.72
C THR A 16 -46.76 -11.15 -15.21
N SER A 17 -46.68 -12.42 -14.87
CA SER A 17 -46.58 -12.98 -13.53
C SER A 17 -45.31 -12.55 -12.80
N ALA A 18 -45.49 -11.81 -11.70
CA ALA A 18 -44.54 -11.72 -10.61
C ALA A 18 -44.52 -13.03 -9.81
N LYS A 19 -43.33 -13.59 -9.55
CA LYS A 19 -43.08 -14.58 -8.48
C LYS A 19 -41.91 -14.09 -7.64
N GLU A 20 -42.23 -13.54 -6.46
CA GLU A 20 -42.14 -14.22 -5.16
C GLU A 20 -40.72 -14.22 -4.57
N CYS A 21 -40.34 -13.09 -3.98
CA CYS A 21 -39.38 -13.07 -2.88
C CYS A 21 -40.11 -13.51 -1.60
N ARG A 22 -39.70 -14.65 -1.03
CA ARG A 22 -40.22 -15.16 0.24
C ARG A 22 -39.98 -14.15 1.37
N GLY A 23 -41.08 -13.69 1.95
CA GLY A 23 -41.08 -12.93 3.20
C GLY A 23 -40.72 -13.82 4.39
N HIS A 24 -39.87 -13.29 5.28
CA HIS A 24 -39.86 -13.71 6.66
C HIS A 24 -40.89 -12.86 7.42
N THR A 25 -42.02 -13.49 7.74
CA THR A 25 -43.00 -13.05 8.72
C THR A 25 -42.32 -12.92 10.08
N ARG A 26 -42.11 -11.70 10.56
CA ARG A 26 -41.94 -11.45 12.00
C ARG A 26 -43.32 -11.32 12.61
N LEU A 27 -43.58 -12.17 13.58
CA LEU A 27 -44.77 -12.15 14.42
C LEU A 27 -44.86 -10.82 15.17
N ASN A 28 -46.09 -10.30 15.27
CA ASN A 28 -46.47 -9.18 16.11
C ASN A 28 -46.14 -9.48 17.58
N GLU A 29 -45.31 -8.64 18.19
CA GLU A 29 -45.28 -8.43 19.64
C GLU A 29 -45.73 -6.98 19.93
N PRO A 30 -46.34 -6.73 21.11
CA PRO A 30 -47.12 -5.53 21.36
C PRO A 30 -46.27 -4.27 21.41
N ARG A 31 -46.84 -3.15 20.95
CA ARG A 31 -46.27 -1.81 21.11
C ARG A 31 -46.08 -1.53 22.62
N HIS A 32 -44.82 -1.51 23.05
CA HIS A 32 -44.44 -0.74 24.21
C HIS A 32 -44.38 0.73 23.81
N ASP A 33 -45.35 1.50 24.28
CA ASP A 33 -45.28 2.96 24.36
C ASP A 33 -44.05 3.31 25.20
N ASN A 34 -42.96 3.67 24.54
CA ASN A 34 -41.86 4.40 25.14
C ASN A 34 -41.85 5.79 24.50
N THR A 35 -42.48 6.73 25.19
CA THR A 35 -42.31 8.17 25.03
C THR A 35 -40.87 8.54 25.40
N ALA A 36 -39.95 8.34 24.47
CA ALA A 36 -38.61 8.94 24.48
C ALA A 36 -38.53 9.91 23.30
N GLY A 37 -38.33 11.19 23.61
CA GLY A 37 -38.51 12.32 22.70
C GLY A 37 -37.86 12.16 21.32
N ASP A 38 -38.62 12.53 20.29
CA ASP A 38 -38.14 12.67 18.92
C ASP A 38 -36.97 13.66 18.88
N ALA A 39 -35.74 13.15 18.84
CA ALA A 39 -34.60 13.94 18.41
C ALA A 39 -34.83 14.29 16.93
N GLN A 40 -35.05 15.58 16.63
CA GLN A 40 -35.11 16.10 15.26
C GLN A 40 -33.92 15.56 14.46
N ILE A 41 -34.19 14.79 13.40
CA ILE A 41 -33.15 14.31 12.49
C ILE A 41 -32.66 15.50 11.68
N MET A 42 -31.43 15.93 11.94
CA MET A 42 -30.78 17.04 11.22
C MET A 42 -30.87 16.85 9.70
N ALA A 43 -31.21 17.91 8.96
CA ALA A 43 -31.31 17.90 7.50
C ALA A 43 -30.02 17.39 6.82
N GLY A 44 -30.14 16.73 5.67
CA GLY A 44 -29.00 16.12 4.96
C GLY A 44 -28.47 14.83 5.59
N SER A 45 -29.04 14.37 6.70
CA SER A 45 -28.74 13.06 7.27
C SER A 45 -29.22 11.91 6.38
N LYS A 46 -30.37 12.03 5.72
CA LYS A 46 -30.78 11.10 4.65
C LYS A 46 -30.64 11.83 3.32
N PHE A 47 -30.46 11.05 2.25
CA PHE A 47 -30.42 11.62 0.92
C PHE A 47 -31.84 12.00 0.49
N GLU A 48 -32.08 13.30 0.31
CA GLU A 48 -33.34 13.86 -0.12
C GLU A 48 -33.03 15.00 -1.12
N PRO A 49 -33.36 14.85 -2.42
CA PRO A 49 -33.11 15.88 -3.41
C PRO A 49 -34.03 17.09 -3.20
N VAL A 50 -33.51 18.28 -3.51
CA VAL A 50 -34.25 19.54 -3.43
C VAL A 50 -35.05 19.76 -4.71
N ASP A 51 -36.27 20.28 -4.57
CA ASP A 51 -37.02 20.81 -5.71
C ASP A 51 -36.39 22.14 -6.19
N LEU A 52 -35.84 22.10 -7.40
CA LEU A 52 -35.14 23.24 -8.00
C LEU A 52 -36.08 24.39 -8.38
N GLN A 53 -37.40 24.17 -8.47
CA GLN A 53 -38.36 25.24 -8.76
C GLN A 53 -38.61 26.15 -7.55
N THR A 54 -38.42 25.61 -6.35
CA THR A 54 -38.78 26.27 -5.08
C THR A 54 -37.57 26.67 -4.24
N ALA A 55 -36.40 26.11 -4.52
CA ALA A 55 -35.17 26.41 -3.79
C ALA A 55 -34.46 27.67 -4.30
N SER A 56 -33.96 28.49 -3.37
CA SER A 56 -33.07 29.60 -3.72
C SER A 56 -31.73 29.06 -4.23
N ALA A 57 -31.33 29.49 -5.43
CA ALA A 57 -30.09 29.06 -6.04
C ALA A 57 -28.88 29.63 -5.30
N ILE A 58 -27.98 28.75 -4.84
CA ILE A 58 -26.66 29.15 -4.37
C ILE A 58 -25.82 29.49 -5.59
N ASP A 59 -25.21 30.68 -5.63
CA ASP A 59 -24.34 31.07 -6.73
C ASP A 59 -23.20 30.06 -6.88
N SER A 60 -23.12 29.36 -8.03
CA SER A 60 -22.08 28.37 -8.32
C SER A 60 -20.69 28.96 -8.58
N GLY A 61 -20.60 30.23 -9.01
CA GLY A 61 -19.41 30.79 -9.65
C GLY A 61 -19.13 30.22 -11.05
N LEU A 62 -19.93 29.27 -11.52
CA LEU A 62 -19.96 28.79 -12.90
C LEU A 62 -20.80 29.74 -13.77
N PRO A 63 -20.38 30.06 -15.01
CA PRO A 63 -21.18 30.87 -15.94
C PRO A 63 -22.53 30.22 -16.25
N SER A 64 -23.63 30.90 -15.91
CA SER A 64 -25.00 30.38 -16.01
C SER A 64 -25.47 30.11 -17.45
N GLU A 65 -24.86 30.78 -18.42
CA GLU A 65 -25.07 30.63 -19.84
C GLU A 65 -24.41 29.37 -20.42
N ILE A 66 -23.49 28.75 -19.66
CA ILE A 66 -22.81 27.50 -20.03
C ILE A 66 -23.32 26.33 -19.16
N TRP A 67 -23.41 26.54 -17.85
CA TRP A 67 -23.67 25.48 -16.88
C TRP A 67 -25.10 25.53 -16.34
N THR A 68 -25.87 24.47 -16.61
CA THR A 68 -27.23 24.29 -16.11
C THR A 68 -27.24 23.48 -14.81
N LEU A 69 -27.87 23.97 -13.74
CA LEU A 69 -28.12 23.19 -12.51
C LEU A 69 -29.14 22.07 -12.78
N VAL A 70 -28.80 20.82 -12.45
CA VAL A 70 -29.62 19.64 -12.78
C VAL A 70 -30.19 18.94 -11.56
N GLN A 71 -29.41 18.82 -10.48
CA GLN A 71 -29.82 18.20 -9.22
C GLN A 71 -29.10 18.86 -8.05
N SER A 72 -29.77 18.92 -6.88
CA SER A 72 -29.19 19.41 -5.64
C SER A 72 -29.74 18.63 -4.44
N ALA A 73 -28.96 18.46 -3.38
CA ALA A 73 -29.37 17.79 -2.15
C ALA A 73 -28.62 18.35 -0.94
N PRO A 74 -29.26 18.49 0.24
CA PRO A 74 -28.56 18.80 1.48
C PRO A 74 -27.63 17.66 1.88
N ALA A 75 -26.51 18.00 2.51
CA ALA A 75 -25.46 17.08 2.90
C ALA A 75 -24.96 17.39 4.31
N ASN A 76 -24.87 16.34 5.12
CA ASN A 76 -24.42 16.43 6.50
C ASN A 76 -23.16 15.59 6.71
N PHE A 77 -22.03 16.10 6.23
CA PHE A 77 -20.70 15.54 6.46
C PHE A 77 -19.60 16.57 6.19
N PRO A 78 -18.47 16.56 6.93
CA PRO A 78 -17.32 17.42 6.63
C PRO A 78 -16.75 17.24 5.20
N PRO A 79 -16.13 18.28 4.61
CA PRO A 79 -15.59 18.24 3.24
C PRO A 79 -14.60 17.12 2.96
N GLN A 80 -13.80 16.72 3.96
CA GLN A 80 -12.82 15.63 3.79
C GLN A 80 -13.47 14.35 3.24
N TYR A 81 -14.68 14.00 3.68
CA TYR A 81 -15.35 12.78 3.22
C TYR A 81 -15.83 12.89 1.76
N PHE A 82 -16.24 14.07 1.33
CA PHE A 82 -16.58 14.35 -0.07
C PHE A 82 -15.33 14.25 -0.96
N LEU A 83 -14.21 14.86 -0.53
CA LEU A 83 -12.94 14.83 -1.25
C LEU A 83 -12.39 13.40 -1.38
N ASP A 84 -12.45 12.63 -0.30
CA ASP A 84 -12.09 11.21 -0.25
C ASP A 84 -12.88 10.36 -1.24
N VAL A 85 -14.20 10.53 -1.27
CA VAL A 85 -15.09 9.81 -2.19
C VAL A 85 -14.80 10.22 -3.61
N SER A 86 -14.61 11.51 -3.85
CA SER A 86 -14.34 12.03 -5.18
C SER A 86 -13.00 11.55 -5.74
N ARG A 87 -11.94 11.52 -4.92
CA ARG A 87 -10.65 10.93 -5.29
C ARG A 87 -10.80 9.45 -5.64
N ASN A 88 -11.56 8.69 -4.84
CA ASN A 88 -11.84 7.28 -5.12
C ASN A 88 -12.64 7.07 -6.42
N LEU A 89 -13.53 8.00 -6.78
CA LEU A 89 -14.28 7.95 -8.04
C LEU A 89 -13.43 8.23 -9.28
N LEU A 90 -12.22 8.81 -9.14
CA LEU A 90 -11.30 9.01 -10.27
C LEU A 90 -10.89 7.66 -10.87
N GLU A 91 -10.48 6.72 -10.02
CA GLU A 91 -10.02 5.37 -10.39
C GLU A 91 -11.16 4.35 -10.50
N ASN A 92 -12.22 4.52 -9.71
CA ASN A 92 -13.33 3.57 -9.61
C ASN A 92 -14.65 4.17 -10.13
N PRO A 93 -14.74 4.58 -11.41
CA PRO A 93 -15.96 5.19 -11.97
C PRO A 93 -17.12 4.19 -12.08
N ASN A 94 -16.82 2.89 -11.95
CA ASN A 94 -17.82 1.82 -11.90
C ASN A 94 -18.76 1.93 -10.69
N LEU A 95 -18.39 2.71 -9.66
CA LEU A 95 -19.25 2.99 -8.51
C LEU A 95 -20.44 3.86 -8.89
N THR A 96 -20.27 4.80 -9.82
CA THR A 96 -21.33 5.70 -10.32
C THR A 96 -21.94 5.24 -11.64
N ALA A 97 -21.25 4.41 -12.41
CA ALA A 97 -21.75 3.87 -13.69
C ALA A 97 -21.44 2.37 -13.83
N SER A 98 -22.45 1.52 -13.69
CA SER A 98 -22.31 0.06 -13.73
C SER A 98 -21.76 -0.50 -15.06
N HIS A 99 -21.87 0.26 -16.15
CA HIS A 99 -21.36 -0.11 -17.47
C HIS A 99 -19.85 0.07 -17.61
N LEU A 100 -19.19 0.75 -16.66
CA LEU A 100 -17.74 0.91 -16.62
C LEU A 100 -17.09 -0.22 -15.82
N SER A 101 -15.90 -0.63 -16.26
CA SER A 101 -15.06 -1.62 -15.58
C SER A 101 -14.08 -0.96 -14.62
N ARG A 102 -13.33 0.04 -15.10
CA ARG A 102 -12.31 0.82 -14.39
C ARG A 102 -12.02 2.15 -15.10
N ALA A 103 -11.17 2.98 -14.51
CA ALA A 103 -10.48 4.07 -15.20
C ALA A 103 -8.97 3.82 -15.23
N GLU A 104 -8.31 4.26 -16.29
CA GLU A 104 -6.85 4.30 -16.38
C GLU A 104 -6.40 5.76 -16.30
N LEU A 105 -5.49 6.09 -15.38
CA LEU A 105 -5.02 7.47 -15.20
C LEU A 105 -3.87 7.71 -16.18
N SER A 106 -4.12 8.51 -17.22
CA SER A 106 -3.13 8.89 -18.22
C SER A 106 -2.20 9.99 -17.73
N TYR A 107 -2.69 10.85 -16.83
CA TYR A 107 -1.92 11.91 -16.18
C TYR A 107 -2.50 12.21 -14.80
N THR A 108 -1.62 12.47 -13.83
CA THR A 108 -2.00 12.94 -12.49
C THR A 108 -1.05 14.03 -12.02
N SER A 109 -1.60 15.18 -11.62
CA SER A 109 -0.82 16.26 -10.97
C SER A 109 -0.31 15.92 -9.57
N PHE A 110 -0.86 14.90 -8.91
CA PHE A 110 -0.53 14.55 -7.52
C PHE A 110 0.95 14.26 -7.26
N THR A 111 1.67 13.79 -8.26
CA THR A 111 3.08 13.40 -8.17
C THR A 111 3.98 14.25 -9.07
N ASP A 112 3.44 15.31 -9.66
CA ASP A 112 4.13 16.12 -10.65
C ASP A 112 4.65 17.41 -10.00
N ALA A 113 5.95 17.45 -9.71
CA ALA A 113 6.60 18.61 -9.10
C ALA A 113 6.58 19.87 -9.99
N SER A 114 6.28 19.72 -11.30
CA SER A 114 6.18 20.83 -12.25
C SER A 114 4.76 21.36 -12.42
N TYR A 115 3.79 20.85 -11.64
CA TYR A 115 2.39 21.25 -11.73
C TYR A 115 2.20 22.74 -11.42
N ASN A 116 1.56 23.43 -12.35
CA ASN A 116 1.24 24.85 -12.28
C ASN A 116 -0.28 25.06 -12.35
N PRO A 117 -0.95 25.32 -11.22
CA PRO A 117 -2.40 25.50 -11.18
C PRO A 117 -2.86 26.83 -11.81
N ASP A 118 -1.97 27.79 -12.04
CA ASP A 118 -2.27 29.11 -12.60
C ASP A 118 -2.09 29.15 -14.14
N ALA A 119 -1.87 28.00 -14.77
CA ALA A 119 -1.64 27.90 -16.20
C ALA A 119 -2.88 28.29 -17.03
N THR A 120 -2.68 29.17 -18.02
CA THR A 120 -3.74 29.60 -18.96
C THR A 120 -3.79 28.74 -20.23
N HIS A 121 -2.76 27.93 -20.47
CA HIS A 121 -2.69 26.99 -21.60
C HIS A 121 -2.40 25.56 -21.12
N PRO A 122 -2.98 24.53 -21.76
CA PRO A 122 -2.76 23.12 -21.39
C PRO A 122 -1.30 22.72 -21.22
N HIS A 123 -0.41 23.18 -22.10
CA HIS A 123 1.01 22.82 -22.08
C HIS A 123 1.79 23.39 -20.89
N ASP A 124 1.23 24.40 -20.22
CA ASP A 124 1.87 25.08 -19.11
C ASP A 124 1.38 24.56 -17.76
N LEU A 125 0.38 23.66 -17.75
CA LEU A 125 -0.13 23.00 -16.53
C LEU A 125 0.92 22.13 -15.86
N ALA A 126 1.80 21.49 -16.63
CA ALA A 126 2.97 20.81 -16.12
C ALA A 126 3.98 20.54 -17.24
N GLY A 127 5.26 20.41 -16.89
CA GLY A 127 6.35 20.18 -17.84
C GLY A 127 6.16 18.94 -18.70
N ILE A 128 5.62 17.86 -18.11
CA ILE A 128 5.36 16.60 -18.80
C ILE A 128 4.27 16.71 -19.88
N VAL A 129 3.35 17.68 -19.78
CA VAL A 129 2.17 17.76 -20.67
C VAL A 129 2.59 17.93 -22.14
N LYS A 130 3.73 18.57 -22.39
CA LYS A 130 4.30 18.75 -23.74
C LYS A 130 4.70 17.43 -24.42
N HIS A 131 4.90 16.37 -23.63
CA HIS A 131 5.28 15.05 -24.10
C HIS A 131 4.10 14.07 -24.16
N LEU A 132 2.93 14.46 -23.64
CA LEU A 132 1.70 13.69 -23.79
C LEU A 132 1.15 13.82 -25.20
N LYS A 133 0.55 12.73 -25.70
CA LYS A 133 -0.21 12.75 -26.95
C LYS A 133 -1.27 13.84 -26.92
N PRO A 134 -1.56 14.54 -28.04
CA PRO A 134 -2.54 15.63 -28.07
C PRO A 134 -3.88 15.26 -27.43
N ASP A 135 -4.41 14.08 -27.71
CA ASP A 135 -5.70 13.63 -27.16
C ASP A 135 -5.66 13.32 -25.65
N HIS A 136 -4.47 13.09 -25.09
CA HIS A 136 -4.25 12.80 -23.66
C HIS A 136 -3.84 14.04 -22.86
N GLN A 137 -3.66 15.18 -23.52
CA GLN A 137 -3.35 16.43 -22.83
C GLN A 137 -4.59 16.92 -22.04
N PRO A 138 -4.39 17.45 -20.83
CA PRO A 138 -5.49 17.99 -20.03
C PRO A 138 -6.19 19.15 -20.74
N ARG A 139 -7.52 19.17 -20.67
CA ARG A 139 -8.35 20.28 -21.15
C ARG A 139 -8.59 21.27 -20.02
N LEU A 140 -8.24 22.53 -20.22
CA LEU A 140 -8.57 23.61 -19.27
C LEU A 140 -10.00 24.10 -19.48
N VAL A 141 -10.62 24.63 -18.42
CA VAL A 141 -11.87 25.38 -18.53
C VAL A 141 -11.52 26.76 -19.09
N PRO A 142 -12.04 27.17 -20.26
CA PRO A 142 -11.69 28.45 -20.87
C PRO A 142 -11.98 29.63 -19.93
N GLY A 143 -10.99 30.49 -19.70
CA GLY A 143 -11.12 31.66 -18.81
C GLY A 143 -11.01 31.36 -17.31
N GLY A 144 -10.75 30.10 -16.92
CA GLY A 144 -10.73 29.69 -15.52
C GLY A 144 -12.12 29.73 -14.87
N ILE A 145 -12.18 29.63 -13.54
CA ILE A 145 -13.42 29.74 -12.78
C ILE A 145 -13.24 30.86 -11.77
N SER A 146 -14.01 31.94 -11.95
CA SER A 146 -13.91 33.12 -11.11
C SER A 146 -14.12 32.76 -9.64
N GLY A 147 -13.21 33.22 -8.78
CA GLY A 147 -13.29 33.00 -7.33
C GLY A 147 -12.85 31.63 -6.84
N TYR A 148 -12.34 30.76 -7.72
CA TYR A 148 -11.79 29.46 -7.35
C TYR A 148 -10.30 29.34 -7.68
N LYS A 149 -9.59 28.54 -6.88
CA LYS A 149 -8.23 28.08 -7.14
C LYS A 149 -8.26 26.63 -7.64
N LEU A 150 -7.50 26.34 -8.69
CA LEU A 150 -7.30 24.96 -9.15
C LEU A 150 -6.34 24.23 -8.19
N GLU A 151 -6.75 23.08 -7.65
CA GLU A 151 -5.94 22.28 -6.72
C GLU A 151 -5.27 21.10 -7.41
N TRP A 152 -5.98 20.38 -8.27
CA TRP A 152 -5.42 19.28 -9.02
C TRP A 152 -6.13 19.04 -10.35
N THR A 153 -5.37 18.44 -11.26
CA THR A 153 -5.80 17.96 -12.57
C THR A 153 -5.43 16.49 -12.76
N VAL A 154 -6.35 15.71 -13.30
CA VAL A 154 -6.16 14.30 -13.68
C VAL A 154 -6.75 14.08 -15.07
N VAL A 155 -6.04 13.35 -15.94
CA VAL A 155 -6.62 12.85 -17.20
C VAL A 155 -6.80 11.35 -17.05
N ARG A 156 -8.03 10.88 -17.28
CA ARG A 156 -8.38 9.46 -17.17
C ARG A 156 -9.03 8.93 -18.45
N LYS A 157 -8.81 7.65 -18.73
CA LYS A 157 -9.49 6.88 -19.77
C LYS A 157 -10.52 5.95 -19.11
N LEU A 158 -11.80 6.19 -19.37
CA LEU A 158 -12.89 5.36 -18.90
C LEU A 158 -12.97 4.08 -19.74
N ILE A 159 -12.88 2.93 -19.09
CA ILE A 159 -12.89 1.62 -19.75
C ILE A 159 -14.28 1.00 -19.60
N PRO A 160 -15.00 0.71 -20.70
CA PRO A 160 -16.29 0.03 -20.64
C PRO A 160 -16.13 -1.45 -20.28
N ARG A 161 -17.16 -2.03 -19.66
CA ARG A 161 -17.23 -3.47 -19.41
C ARG A 161 -17.35 -4.31 -20.68
N ASN A 162 -17.87 -3.71 -21.75
CA ASN A 162 -17.97 -4.36 -23.04
C ASN A 162 -17.40 -3.44 -24.14
N PRO A 163 -16.10 -3.54 -24.42
CA PRO A 163 -15.44 -2.75 -25.46
C PRO A 163 -15.97 -3.01 -26.88
N LYS A 164 -16.72 -4.10 -27.11
CA LYS A 164 -17.36 -4.38 -28.40
C LYS A 164 -18.67 -3.58 -28.60
N LEU A 165 -19.26 -3.05 -27.52
CA LEU A 165 -20.52 -2.29 -27.58
C LEU A 165 -20.31 -0.78 -27.38
N ASP A 166 -19.36 -0.41 -26.51
CA ASP A 166 -19.05 0.98 -26.19
C ASP A 166 -17.55 1.21 -26.31
N GLU A 167 -17.15 2.40 -26.79
CA GLU A 167 -15.76 2.80 -26.86
C GLU A 167 -15.25 3.39 -25.52
N SER A 168 -13.93 3.40 -25.34
CA SER A 168 -13.31 4.08 -24.20
C SER A 168 -13.37 5.59 -24.35
N LEU A 169 -13.56 6.32 -23.25
CA LEU A 169 -13.67 7.78 -23.25
C LEU A 169 -12.56 8.41 -22.41
N LEU A 170 -11.73 9.25 -23.03
CA LEU A 170 -10.80 10.12 -22.29
C LEU A 170 -11.56 11.28 -21.64
N GLN A 171 -11.14 11.68 -20.44
CA GLN A 171 -11.80 12.71 -19.65
C GLN A 171 -10.79 13.43 -18.75
N THR A 172 -10.76 14.76 -18.82
CA THR A 172 -10.05 15.59 -17.84
C THR A 172 -10.92 15.80 -16.61
N CYS A 173 -10.33 15.68 -15.43
CA CYS A 173 -10.95 15.88 -14.13
C CYS A 173 -10.17 16.95 -13.37
N HIS A 174 -10.87 17.98 -12.89
CA HIS A 174 -10.29 19.05 -12.07
C HIS A 174 -10.95 19.12 -10.71
N LEU A 175 -10.21 19.52 -9.68
CA LEU A 175 -10.77 20.05 -8.43
C LEU A 175 -10.40 21.52 -8.28
N TYR A 176 -11.41 22.32 -8.02
CA TYR A 176 -11.32 23.72 -7.69
C TYR A 176 -11.78 23.94 -6.25
N THR A 177 -11.10 24.81 -5.50
CA THR A 177 -11.46 25.20 -4.14
C THR A 177 -11.73 26.69 -4.05
N SER A 178 -12.66 27.09 -3.19
CA SER A 178 -12.90 28.50 -2.88
C SER A 178 -13.20 28.69 -1.40
N LYS A 179 -12.74 29.81 -0.85
CA LYS A 179 -13.06 30.32 0.50
C LYS A 179 -13.86 31.62 0.45
N GLN A 180 -14.38 31.99 -0.71
CA GLN A 180 -15.19 33.21 -0.85
C GLN A 180 -16.53 33.03 -0.14
N GLN A 181 -16.93 34.04 0.63
CA GLN A 181 -18.23 34.06 1.30
C GLN A 181 -19.36 34.21 0.27
N VAL A 182 -20.39 33.35 0.39
CA VAL A 182 -21.61 33.37 -0.45
C VAL A 182 -22.80 33.21 0.47
N ALA A 183 -23.83 34.04 0.32
CA ALA A 183 -25.06 33.94 1.10
C ALA A 183 -25.78 32.62 0.79
N LEU A 184 -25.95 31.76 1.81
CA LEU A 184 -26.75 30.55 1.69
C LEU A 184 -28.25 30.87 1.93
N PRO A 185 -29.19 30.13 1.32
CA PRO A 185 -30.62 30.34 1.53
C PRO A 185 -31.00 30.15 3.01
N GLY A 186 -31.53 31.20 3.65
CA GLY A 186 -32.14 31.12 4.98
C GLY A 186 -31.37 31.76 6.15
N ASN A 187 -30.25 32.46 5.93
CA ASN A 187 -29.53 33.18 6.98
C ASN A 187 -29.48 34.69 6.72
N GLU A 188 -30.02 35.50 7.64
CA GLU A 188 -29.76 36.94 7.71
C GLU A 188 -28.29 37.18 8.14
N GLN A 189 -27.62 38.11 7.47
CA GLN A 189 -26.20 38.41 7.67
C GLN A 189 -25.89 38.75 9.14
N SER A 190 -24.96 38.02 9.76
CA SER A 190 -24.32 38.42 11.00
C SER A 190 -22.81 38.62 10.78
N GLU A 191 -22.26 39.71 11.31
CA GLU A 191 -20.88 40.19 11.07
C GLU A 191 -19.76 39.27 11.62
N ASN A 192 -20.09 38.07 12.13
CA ASN A 192 -19.14 37.13 12.74
C ASN A 192 -19.05 35.77 12.02
N ASP A 193 -19.46 35.68 10.75
CA ASP A 193 -19.66 34.37 10.08
C ASP A 193 -18.34 33.72 9.62
N VAL A 194 -18.13 32.49 10.08
CA VAL A 194 -16.97 31.63 9.78
C VAL A 194 -17.01 31.23 8.29
N GLY A 195 -15.91 31.39 7.57
CA GLY A 195 -15.85 31.33 6.10
C GLY A 195 -16.43 30.05 5.48
N ASN A 196 -17.25 30.23 4.44
CA ASN A 196 -17.80 29.15 3.62
C ASN A 196 -16.70 28.50 2.78
N GLU A 197 -16.66 27.17 2.77
CA GLU A 197 -15.74 26.39 1.93
C GLU A 197 -16.50 25.80 0.75
N ARG A 198 -15.91 25.87 -0.44
CA ARG A 198 -16.51 25.35 -1.67
C ARG A 198 -15.54 24.48 -2.43
N TYR A 199 -16.02 23.34 -2.89
CA TYR A 199 -15.25 22.33 -3.60
C TYR A 199 -15.98 21.98 -4.89
N LEU A 200 -15.38 22.31 -6.02
CA LEU A 200 -15.98 22.19 -7.34
C LEU A 200 -15.16 21.21 -8.18
N ILE A 201 -15.77 20.09 -8.53
CA ILE A 201 -15.15 19.07 -9.39
C ILE A 201 -15.72 19.21 -10.79
N ILE A 202 -14.87 19.22 -11.80
CA ILE A 202 -15.29 19.30 -13.20
C ILE A 202 -14.73 18.13 -13.98
N TYR A 203 -15.62 17.42 -14.68
CA TYR A 203 -15.31 16.34 -15.61
C TYR A 203 -15.58 16.80 -17.04
N LEU A 204 -14.53 16.84 -17.87
CA LEU A 204 -14.54 17.28 -19.26
C LEU A 204 -14.23 16.10 -20.19
N PRO A 205 -15.23 15.45 -20.82
CA PRO A 205 -14.99 14.40 -21.80
C PRO A 205 -14.18 14.93 -23.00
N HIS A 206 -13.27 14.10 -23.51
CA HIS A 206 -12.41 14.42 -24.64
C HIS A 206 -13.09 14.10 -25.97
N VAL A 207 -14.26 14.69 -26.18
CA VAL A 207 -15.03 14.57 -27.43
C VAL A 207 -15.22 15.94 -28.07
N SER A 208 -15.52 15.93 -29.37
CA SER A 208 -15.81 17.13 -30.15
C SER A 208 -17.30 17.19 -30.56
N ASP A 209 -17.98 16.05 -30.61
CA ASP A 209 -19.38 15.91 -31.00
C ASP A 209 -20.15 14.98 -30.05
N VAL A 210 -21.49 15.03 -30.15
CA VAL A 210 -22.40 14.29 -29.26
C VAL A 210 -22.49 12.80 -29.57
N GLU A 211 -22.24 12.38 -30.81
CA GLU A 211 -22.36 10.98 -31.23
C GLU A 211 -21.13 10.17 -30.79
N SER A 212 -19.98 10.84 -30.60
CA SER A 212 -18.78 10.28 -29.98
C SER A 212 -18.91 10.01 -28.47
N ILE A 213 -20.04 10.36 -27.81
CA ILE A 213 -20.25 10.07 -26.39
C ILE A 213 -20.79 8.65 -26.21
N PRO A 214 -20.07 7.76 -25.50
CA PRO A 214 -20.52 6.39 -25.25
C PRO A 214 -21.78 6.33 -24.39
N PHE A 215 -22.52 5.22 -24.48
CA PHE A 215 -23.82 5.04 -23.82
C PHE A 215 -23.75 5.18 -22.29
N TYR A 216 -22.63 4.83 -21.68
CA TYR A 216 -22.44 4.88 -20.24
C TYR A 216 -22.21 6.28 -19.66
N HIS A 217 -21.97 7.29 -20.51
CA HIS A 217 -21.74 8.68 -20.11
C HIS A 217 -22.96 9.54 -20.47
N PRO A 218 -23.35 10.54 -19.66
CA PRO A 218 -24.37 11.50 -20.07
C PRO A 218 -23.93 12.25 -21.34
N LYS A 219 -24.86 12.53 -22.26
CA LYS A 219 -24.59 13.26 -23.51
C LYS A 219 -24.41 14.77 -23.24
N VAL A 220 -23.29 15.12 -22.61
CA VAL A 220 -22.93 16.49 -22.17
C VAL A 220 -21.49 16.81 -22.54
N ARG A 221 -21.18 18.11 -22.66
CA ARG A 221 -19.83 18.63 -22.87
C ARG A 221 -19.02 18.68 -21.57
N GLY A 222 -19.69 18.69 -20.42
CA GLY A 222 -19.06 18.69 -19.11
C GLY A 222 -20.04 18.35 -17.99
N VAL A 223 -19.51 17.78 -16.91
CA VAL A 223 -20.23 17.53 -15.64
C VAL A 223 -19.49 18.25 -14.54
N ALA A 224 -20.19 19.09 -13.77
CA ALA A 224 -19.63 19.74 -12.60
C ALA A 224 -20.37 19.30 -11.32
N ILE A 225 -19.63 19.05 -10.25
CA ILE A 225 -20.13 18.64 -8.94
C ILE A 225 -19.65 19.68 -7.94
N LEU A 226 -20.57 20.42 -7.35
CA LEU A 226 -20.28 21.44 -6.37
C LEU A 226 -20.65 20.92 -4.98
N TYR A 227 -19.72 21.04 -4.03
CA TYR A 227 -19.98 20.90 -2.62
C TYR A 227 -19.70 22.21 -1.89
N SER A 228 -20.74 22.81 -1.32
CA SER A 228 -20.64 24.01 -0.48
C SER A 228 -20.83 23.62 0.98
N TYR A 229 -19.97 24.08 1.88
CA TYR A 229 -19.95 23.71 3.30
C TYR A 229 -19.77 24.93 4.21
N GLN A 230 -20.48 24.94 5.34
CA GLN A 230 -20.37 25.94 6.41
C GLN A 230 -20.21 25.25 7.77
N ALA A 231 -19.20 25.68 8.54
CA ALA A 231 -18.83 25.01 9.80
C ALA A 231 -19.75 25.33 10.99
N GLN A 232 -20.56 26.40 10.92
CA GLN A 232 -21.51 26.80 11.95
C GLN A 232 -22.91 26.87 11.36
N THR A 233 -23.76 25.87 11.61
CA THR A 233 -25.19 25.93 11.29
C THR A 233 -26.03 25.89 12.56
N THR A 234 -27.18 26.56 12.52
CA THR A 234 -28.25 26.35 13.49
C THR A 234 -28.75 24.91 13.39
N GLN A 235 -29.35 24.37 14.46
CA GLN A 235 -29.70 22.94 14.58
C GLN A 235 -30.62 22.40 13.45
N ASP A 236 -31.26 23.26 12.68
CA ASP A 236 -32.25 22.89 11.64
C ASP A 236 -31.71 22.88 10.19
N VAL A 237 -30.49 23.39 9.92
CA VAL A 237 -29.94 23.49 8.54
C VAL A 237 -28.74 22.55 8.34
N ALA A 238 -28.73 21.82 7.22
CA ALA A 238 -27.62 20.94 6.86
C ALA A 238 -26.34 21.77 6.66
N PRO A 239 -25.18 21.32 7.17
CA PRO A 239 -23.93 22.07 7.09
C PRO A 239 -23.34 22.13 5.67
N GLY A 240 -23.89 21.40 4.70
CA GLY A 240 -23.49 21.55 3.30
C GLY A 240 -24.59 21.22 2.28
N THR A 241 -24.30 21.57 1.03
CA THR A 241 -25.16 21.32 -0.13
C THR A 241 -24.33 20.73 -1.25
N LEU A 242 -24.79 19.59 -1.80
CA LEU A 242 -24.21 18.95 -2.98
C LEU A 242 -25.08 19.25 -4.21
N SER A 243 -24.47 19.69 -5.31
CA SER A 243 -25.17 20.03 -6.55
C SER A 243 -24.44 19.51 -7.78
N ILE A 244 -25.19 19.14 -8.82
CA ILE A 244 -24.66 18.72 -10.12
C ILE A 244 -25.12 19.69 -11.21
N TYR A 245 -24.16 20.14 -12.00
CA TYR A 245 -24.38 21.00 -13.17
C TYR A 245 -23.91 20.29 -14.44
N TYR A 246 -24.58 20.56 -15.56
CA TYR A 246 -24.18 20.08 -16.89
C TYR A 246 -23.90 21.25 -17.84
N ASP A 247 -22.81 21.14 -18.60
CA ASP A 247 -22.58 21.91 -19.82
C ASP A 247 -23.21 21.10 -20.98
N LEU A 248 -24.33 21.60 -21.51
CA LEU A 248 -25.13 20.91 -22.52
C LEU A 248 -24.61 21.20 -23.93
N PHE A 249 -24.86 20.29 -24.87
CA PHE A 249 -24.67 20.63 -26.28
C PHE A 249 -25.75 21.62 -26.72
N PRO A 250 -25.44 22.63 -27.54
CA PRO A 250 -26.41 23.64 -27.98
C PRO A 250 -27.71 23.06 -28.56
N ASP A 251 -27.61 21.94 -29.29
CA ASP A 251 -28.74 21.30 -29.95
C ASP A 251 -29.41 20.17 -29.14
N ARG A 252 -29.02 19.97 -27.87
CA ARG A 252 -29.53 18.90 -27.01
C ARG A 252 -29.98 19.44 -25.65
N PRO A 253 -31.29 19.64 -25.44
CA PRO A 253 -31.82 20.07 -24.15
C PRO A 253 -31.68 18.96 -23.09
N LEU A 254 -31.86 19.33 -21.82
CA LEU A 254 -31.81 18.39 -20.70
C LEU A 254 -32.90 17.31 -20.82
N GLU A 255 -32.49 16.05 -21.02
CA GLU A 255 -33.39 14.90 -21.12
C GLU A 255 -33.64 14.21 -19.77
N ASN A 256 -34.77 13.51 -19.64
CA ASN A 256 -35.14 12.75 -18.43
C ASN A 256 -34.07 11.72 -18.00
N ARG A 257 -33.36 11.10 -18.96
CA ARG A 257 -32.28 10.16 -18.65
C ARG A 257 -31.11 10.89 -17.96
N MET A 258 -30.75 12.07 -18.43
CA MET A 258 -29.65 12.88 -17.90
C MET A 258 -29.93 13.30 -16.45
N SER A 259 -31.16 13.75 -16.17
CA SER A 259 -31.58 14.09 -14.79
C SER A 259 -31.54 12.89 -13.86
N ARG A 260 -31.98 11.70 -14.31
CA ARG A 260 -31.87 10.45 -13.51
C ARG A 260 -30.42 10.05 -13.26
N THR A 261 -29.54 10.22 -14.26
CA THR A 261 -28.11 9.96 -14.10
C THR A 261 -27.49 10.90 -13.07
N ALA A 262 -27.78 12.20 -13.13
CA ALA A 262 -27.35 13.18 -12.13
C ALA A 262 -27.83 12.80 -10.72
N LEU A 263 -29.13 12.48 -10.58
CA LEU A 263 -29.70 12.12 -9.29
C LEU A 263 -29.02 10.90 -8.68
N LYS A 264 -28.77 9.86 -9.50
CA LYS A 264 -28.13 8.64 -9.03
C LYS A 264 -26.67 8.88 -8.61
N MET A 265 -25.96 9.71 -9.36
CA MET A 265 -24.60 10.11 -9.03
C MET A 265 -24.54 10.87 -7.70
N LEU A 266 -25.46 11.81 -7.49
CA LEU A 266 -25.58 12.58 -6.26
C LEU A 266 -25.88 11.68 -5.04
N GLU A 267 -26.83 10.74 -5.20
CA GLU A 267 -27.19 9.75 -4.17
C GLU A 267 -25.97 8.89 -3.77
N ILE A 268 -25.19 8.43 -4.75
CA ILE A 268 -24.00 7.59 -4.51
C ILE A 268 -22.93 8.38 -3.77
N ILE A 269 -22.64 9.62 -4.18
CA ILE A 269 -21.66 10.48 -3.52
C ILE A 269 -22.07 10.75 -2.07
N HIS A 270 -23.33 11.13 -1.84
CA HIS A 270 -23.88 11.35 -0.50
C HIS A 270 -23.76 10.11 0.38
N LYS A 271 -24.26 8.97 -0.12
CA LYS A 271 -24.22 7.68 0.59
C LYS A 271 -22.81 7.25 0.96
N HIS A 272 -21.86 7.37 0.03
CA HIS A 272 -20.47 6.97 0.27
C HIS A 272 -19.76 7.92 1.24
N SER A 273 -20.01 9.23 1.14
CA SER A 273 -19.40 10.24 2.03
C SER A 273 -19.90 10.05 3.46
N LYS A 274 -21.22 9.89 3.62
CA LYS A 274 -21.84 9.60 4.91
C LYS A 274 -21.39 8.26 5.49
N GLY A 275 -21.30 7.22 4.66
CA GLY A 275 -20.78 5.91 5.07
C GLY A 275 -19.37 6.01 5.65
N ARG A 276 -18.46 6.74 4.98
CA ARG A 276 -17.10 6.97 5.49
C ARG A 276 -17.09 7.74 6.81
N MET A 277 -17.90 8.79 6.94
CA MET A 277 -18.06 9.54 8.19
C MET A 277 -18.52 8.64 9.35
N GLN A 278 -19.42 7.68 9.07
CA GLN A 278 -19.90 6.70 10.05
C GLN A 278 -18.88 5.55 10.32
N GLY A 279 -17.66 5.64 9.79
CA GLY A 279 -16.62 4.65 10.00
C GLY A 279 -16.77 3.40 9.12
N TYR A 280 -17.44 3.48 7.96
CA TYR A 280 -17.48 2.37 7.01
C TYR A 280 -16.06 1.97 6.58
N LYS A 281 -15.66 0.76 6.97
CA LYS A 281 -14.45 0.10 6.47
C LYS A 281 -14.84 -0.89 5.38
N LYS A 282 -14.15 -0.82 4.23
CA LYS A 282 -14.28 -1.81 3.15
C LYS A 282 -13.93 -3.18 3.73
N ARG A 283 -14.83 -4.15 3.59
CA ARG A 283 -14.66 -5.51 4.15
C ARG A 283 -14.09 -6.52 3.16
N VAL A 284 -14.10 -6.16 1.88
CA VAL A 284 -13.71 -7.02 0.77
C VAL A 284 -12.60 -6.31 0.02
N HIS A 285 -11.42 -6.91 0.04
CA HIS A 285 -10.24 -6.44 -0.68
C HIS A 285 -10.08 -7.36 -1.89
N HIS A 286 -10.23 -6.77 -3.07
CA HIS A 286 -9.95 -7.46 -4.33
C HIS A 286 -8.55 -7.04 -4.78
N ASP A 287 -7.99 -7.79 -5.73
CA ASP A 287 -6.77 -7.46 -6.44
C ASP A 287 -5.55 -7.45 -5.51
N VAL A 288 -5.52 -8.40 -4.56
CA VAL A 288 -4.47 -8.53 -3.54
C VAL A 288 -3.28 -9.31 -4.08
N ILE A 289 -3.54 -10.36 -4.87
CA ILE A 289 -2.52 -11.21 -5.48
C ILE A 289 -2.26 -10.76 -6.92
N ILE A 290 -3.31 -10.50 -7.69
CA ILE A 290 -3.23 -10.10 -9.10
C ILE A 290 -3.83 -8.70 -9.28
N PRO A 291 -3.11 -7.73 -9.89
CA PRO A 291 -3.62 -6.39 -10.13
C PRO A 291 -4.91 -6.38 -10.97
N GLN A 292 -5.81 -5.45 -10.65
CA GLN A 292 -7.13 -5.33 -11.29
C GLN A 292 -7.05 -5.27 -12.83
N LYS A 293 -6.13 -4.46 -13.35
CA LYS A 293 -5.95 -4.26 -14.79
C LYS A 293 -5.58 -5.58 -15.48
N THR A 294 -4.53 -6.24 -14.99
CA THR A 294 -4.02 -7.50 -15.53
C THR A 294 -5.11 -8.58 -15.56
N PHE A 295 -5.84 -8.75 -14.45
CA PHE A 295 -6.95 -9.69 -14.39
C PHE A 295 -8.06 -9.36 -15.41
N GLN A 296 -8.50 -8.10 -15.45
CA GLN A 296 -9.62 -7.69 -16.30
C GLN A 296 -9.30 -7.79 -17.78
N ASP A 297 -8.05 -7.52 -18.18
CA ASP A 297 -7.61 -7.60 -19.57
C ASP A 297 -7.62 -9.06 -20.06
N THR A 298 -7.07 -9.98 -19.26
CA THR A 298 -7.12 -11.43 -19.57
C THR A 298 -8.55 -11.95 -19.53
N TYR A 299 -9.38 -11.55 -18.55
CA TYR A 299 -10.79 -11.95 -18.51
C TYR A 299 -11.58 -11.44 -19.73
N ALA A 300 -11.35 -10.20 -20.17
CA ALA A 300 -12.00 -9.64 -21.35
C ALA A 300 -11.62 -10.39 -22.63
N TYR A 301 -10.33 -10.75 -22.77
CA TYR A 301 -9.85 -11.62 -23.84
C TYR A 301 -10.54 -12.99 -23.83
N LEU A 302 -10.46 -13.73 -22.71
CA LEU A 302 -11.06 -15.05 -22.58
C LEU A 302 -12.57 -15.03 -22.83
N LYS A 303 -13.27 -14.02 -22.30
CA LYS A 303 -14.70 -13.83 -22.56
C LYS A 303 -14.99 -13.55 -24.03
N GLY A 304 -14.14 -12.78 -24.69
CA GLY A 304 -14.26 -12.46 -26.11
C GLY A 304 -14.07 -13.68 -27.02
N GLU A 305 -13.17 -14.58 -26.63
CA GLU A 305 -12.78 -15.79 -27.37
C GLU A 305 -13.73 -16.96 -27.12
N TYR A 306 -14.00 -17.29 -25.85
CA TYR A 306 -14.63 -18.56 -25.49
C TYR A 306 -16.11 -18.45 -25.16
N ALA A 307 -16.59 -17.33 -24.61
CA ALA A 307 -17.88 -17.30 -23.93
C ALA A 307 -19.06 -17.69 -24.84
N LYS A 308 -19.07 -17.21 -26.10
CA LYS A 308 -20.16 -17.48 -27.04
C LYS A 308 -20.24 -18.98 -27.37
N GLU A 309 -19.12 -19.57 -27.80
CA GLU A 309 -19.06 -21.00 -28.16
C GLU A 309 -19.45 -21.89 -26.98
N LEU A 310 -18.98 -21.58 -25.77
CA LEU A 310 -19.24 -22.39 -24.58
C LEU A 310 -20.69 -22.25 -24.07
N ILE A 311 -21.31 -21.08 -24.22
CA ILE A 311 -22.71 -20.87 -23.84
C ILE A 311 -23.65 -21.55 -24.84
N ASP A 312 -23.40 -21.37 -26.13
CA ASP A 312 -24.26 -21.91 -27.21
C ASP A 312 -24.25 -23.45 -27.21
N ASN A 313 -23.12 -24.07 -26.82
CA ASN A 313 -22.96 -25.54 -26.74
C ASN A 313 -23.15 -26.11 -25.32
N TRP A 314 -23.76 -25.37 -24.39
CA TRP A 314 -23.91 -25.81 -23.01
C TRP A 314 -24.93 -26.96 -22.87
N VAL A 315 -24.50 -28.10 -22.32
CA VAL A 315 -25.31 -29.33 -22.22
C VAL A 315 -25.72 -29.70 -20.79
N GLU A 316 -25.27 -28.96 -19.77
CA GLU A 316 -25.66 -29.20 -18.38
C GLU A 316 -26.99 -28.53 -18.04
N GLN A 317 -27.68 -29.04 -17.02
CA GLN A 317 -28.94 -28.45 -16.53
C GLN A 317 -28.75 -27.12 -15.81
N THR A 318 -27.51 -26.76 -15.49
CA THR A 318 -27.20 -25.52 -14.77
C THR A 318 -27.14 -24.31 -15.70
N PRO A 319 -27.27 -23.06 -15.18
CA PRO A 319 -27.28 -21.87 -16.02
C PRO A 319 -25.92 -21.63 -16.70
N ALA A 320 -25.88 -21.74 -18.04
CA ALA A 320 -24.66 -21.63 -18.85
C ALA A 320 -23.84 -20.36 -18.56
N GLN A 321 -24.48 -19.18 -18.65
CA GLN A 321 -23.80 -17.90 -18.44
C GLN A 321 -23.12 -17.80 -17.07
N LYS A 322 -23.75 -18.33 -16.02
CA LYS A 322 -23.19 -18.27 -14.68
C LYS A 322 -21.89 -19.08 -14.60
N HIS A 323 -21.91 -20.33 -15.03
CA HIS A 323 -20.77 -21.24 -14.93
C HIS A 323 -19.65 -20.87 -15.92
N VAL A 324 -19.99 -20.51 -17.16
CA VAL A 324 -19.00 -20.09 -18.15
C VAL A 324 -18.27 -18.83 -17.69
N PHE A 325 -18.97 -17.80 -17.22
CA PHE A 325 -18.30 -16.58 -16.74
C PHE A 325 -17.54 -16.77 -15.43
N GLU A 326 -17.98 -17.68 -14.57
CA GLU A 326 -17.25 -18.08 -13.35
C GLU A 326 -15.93 -18.76 -13.69
N ASP A 327 -15.93 -19.78 -14.54
CA ASP A 327 -14.73 -20.51 -14.94
C ASP A 327 -13.78 -19.64 -15.80
N LEU A 328 -14.30 -18.74 -16.65
CA LEU A 328 -13.46 -17.76 -17.36
C LEU A 328 -12.75 -16.79 -16.40
N GLY A 329 -13.43 -16.39 -15.32
CA GLY A 329 -12.81 -15.55 -14.30
C GLY A 329 -11.74 -16.30 -13.50
N ILE A 330 -11.97 -17.57 -13.16
CA ILE A 330 -10.98 -18.40 -12.49
C ILE A 330 -9.78 -18.66 -13.42
N ALA A 331 -10.02 -18.97 -14.69
CA ALA A 331 -8.98 -19.14 -15.69
C ALA A 331 -8.13 -17.88 -15.84
N ALA A 332 -8.75 -16.69 -15.95
CA ALA A 332 -8.03 -15.43 -16.01
C ALA A 332 -7.12 -15.21 -14.79
N PHE A 333 -7.62 -15.51 -13.59
CA PHE A 333 -6.82 -15.42 -12.37
C PHE A 333 -5.65 -16.40 -12.38
N LEU A 334 -5.88 -17.67 -12.75
CA LEU A 334 -4.83 -18.70 -12.77
C LEU A 334 -3.74 -18.43 -13.82
N ILE A 335 -4.12 -17.99 -15.02
CA ILE A 335 -3.17 -17.64 -16.07
C ILE A 335 -2.22 -16.54 -15.60
N GLU A 336 -2.75 -15.49 -14.97
CA GLU A 336 -1.90 -14.40 -14.46
C GLU A 336 -1.10 -14.80 -13.22
N LEU A 337 -1.68 -15.62 -12.33
CA LEU A 337 -0.96 -16.18 -11.19
C LEU A 337 0.22 -17.04 -11.63
N TRP A 338 0.03 -17.91 -12.61
CA TRP A 338 1.10 -18.76 -13.13
C TRP A 338 2.11 -17.97 -13.95
N THR A 339 1.67 -16.93 -14.67
CA THR A 339 2.59 -16.00 -15.34
C THR A 339 3.48 -15.29 -14.32
N ASP A 340 2.95 -14.88 -13.18
CA ASP A 340 3.73 -14.31 -12.07
C ASP A 340 4.70 -15.34 -11.45
N MET A 341 4.21 -16.55 -11.16
CA MET A 341 5.00 -17.60 -10.50
C MET A 341 6.14 -18.15 -11.36
N TYR A 342 5.94 -18.30 -12.67
CA TYR A 342 6.85 -19.04 -13.55
C TYR A 342 7.47 -18.18 -14.67
N GLY A 343 7.03 -16.92 -14.84
CA GLY A 343 7.47 -16.04 -15.94
C GLY A 343 8.80 -15.33 -15.72
N GLY A 344 9.52 -15.59 -14.63
CA GLY A 344 10.82 -14.99 -14.32
C GLY A 344 10.76 -13.51 -13.89
N PRO A 345 11.92 -12.93 -13.52
CA PRO A 345 12.01 -11.55 -13.05
C PRO A 345 11.68 -10.55 -14.16
N VAL A 346 10.96 -9.49 -13.80
CA VAL A 346 10.64 -8.36 -14.69
C VAL A 346 11.95 -7.60 -14.96
N PRO A 347 12.39 -7.44 -16.23
CA PRO A 347 13.47 -6.52 -16.54
C PRO A 347 13.08 -5.11 -16.07
N LYS A 348 13.93 -4.47 -15.26
CA LYS A 348 13.68 -3.06 -14.90
C LYS A 348 13.67 -2.24 -16.19
N PRO A 349 12.68 -1.35 -16.40
CA PRO A 349 12.82 -0.32 -17.41
C PRO A 349 14.09 0.48 -17.09
N ASP A 350 14.92 0.79 -18.09
CA ASP A 350 16.02 1.73 -17.90
C ASP A 350 15.48 3.04 -17.30
N ASP A 351 16.16 3.59 -16.30
CA ASP A 351 15.80 4.79 -15.52
C ASP A 351 15.73 6.10 -16.35
N GLN A 352 15.60 6.01 -17.68
CA GLN A 352 15.28 7.14 -18.56
C GLN A 352 13.83 7.12 -19.08
N ALA A 353 13.03 6.10 -18.77
CA ALA A 353 11.62 6.03 -19.15
C ALA A 353 10.68 6.40 -17.99
N SER A 354 10.95 7.53 -17.32
CA SER A 354 9.94 8.18 -16.48
C SER A 354 8.90 8.83 -17.39
N SER A 355 7.66 8.37 -17.23
CA SER A 355 6.42 9.13 -17.47
C SER A 355 6.13 9.53 -18.93
N THR A 356 5.69 8.57 -19.75
CA THR A 356 4.81 8.82 -20.91
C THR A 356 3.99 7.57 -21.19
N MET A 357 2.66 7.60 -20.96
CA MET A 357 1.77 6.60 -21.55
C MET A 357 1.53 6.96 -23.03
N SER A 358 2.51 6.65 -23.87
CA SER A 358 2.29 6.54 -25.31
C SER A 358 1.74 5.16 -25.65
N THR A 359 1.04 5.00 -26.77
CA THR A 359 0.56 3.69 -27.25
C THR A 359 1.71 2.71 -27.50
N ASP A 360 2.93 3.21 -27.66
CA ASP A 360 4.11 2.39 -27.91
C ASP A 360 4.61 1.78 -26.59
N ALA A 361 4.44 2.46 -25.46
CA ALA A 361 4.69 1.91 -24.13
C ALA A 361 3.63 0.86 -23.73
N GLU A 362 2.35 1.10 -24.01
CA GLU A 362 1.28 0.10 -23.77
C GLU A 362 1.48 -1.15 -24.61
N LYS A 363 1.85 -0.98 -25.89
CA LYS A 363 2.19 -2.10 -26.78
C LYS A 363 3.44 -2.84 -26.28
N ALA A 364 4.49 -2.13 -25.90
CA ALA A 364 5.71 -2.74 -25.35
C ALA A 364 5.43 -3.50 -24.05
N GLN A 365 4.56 -2.98 -23.18
CA GLN A 365 4.19 -3.66 -21.94
C GLN A 365 3.28 -4.88 -22.18
N ALA A 366 2.39 -4.81 -23.16
CA ALA A 366 1.60 -5.96 -23.59
C ALA A 366 2.49 -7.04 -24.24
N GLU A 367 3.46 -6.66 -25.07
CA GLU A 367 4.45 -7.56 -25.65
C GLU A 367 5.31 -8.22 -24.56
N LEU A 368 5.80 -7.45 -23.58
CA LEU A 368 6.54 -7.98 -22.45
C LEU A 368 5.70 -8.98 -21.65
N GLN A 369 4.43 -8.68 -21.39
CA GLN A 369 3.54 -9.61 -20.69
C GLN A 369 3.32 -10.91 -21.48
N ASN A 370 3.21 -10.83 -22.81
CA ASN A 370 3.11 -12.01 -23.67
C ASN A 370 4.39 -12.85 -23.66
N VAL A 371 5.56 -12.22 -23.65
CA VAL A 371 6.85 -12.90 -23.51
C VAL A 371 6.94 -13.62 -22.16
N ARG A 372 6.58 -12.95 -21.06
CA ARG A 372 6.54 -13.56 -19.72
C ARG A 372 5.59 -14.75 -19.66
N ARG A 373 4.40 -14.63 -20.26
CA ARG A 373 3.43 -15.74 -20.35
C ARG A 373 4.02 -16.93 -21.09
N SER A 374 4.72 -16.71 -22.21
CA SER A 374 5.39 -17.77 -22.97
C SER A 374 6.50 -18.47 -22.15
N ILE A 375 7.32 -17.70 -21.44
CA ILE A 375 8.33 -18.25 -20.51
C ILE A 375 7.66 -19.09 -19.42
N ALA A 376 6.61 -18.55 -18.81
CA ALA A 376 5.87 -19.22 -17.75
C ALA A 376 5.27 -20.54 -18.22
N GLN A 377 4.66 -20.59 -19.41
CA GLN A 377 4.10 -21.82 -20.01
C GLN A 377 5.18 -22.89 -20.26
N GLN A 378 6.40 -22.49 -20.62
CA GLN A 378 7.51 -23.42 -20.81
C GLN A 378 8.05 -23.97 -19.49
N ALA A 379 8.09 -23.13 -18.45
CA ALA A 379 8.54 -23.50 -17.11
C ALA A 379 7.45 -24.17 -16.25
N PHE A 380 6.19 -24.18 -16.73
CA PHE A 380 5.05 -24.63 -15.95
C PHE A 380 5.07 -26.16 -15.72
N PRO A 381 5.07 -26.63 -14.46
CA PRO A 381 5.15 -28.06 -14.13
C PRO A 381 3.86 -28.84 -14.46
N GLY A 382 2.77 -28.12 -14.77
CA GLY A 382 1.45 -28.68 -15.04
C GLY A 382 0.48 -28.49 -13.86
N PHE A 383 -0.81 -28.73 -14.10
CA PHE A 383 -1.84 -28.67 -13.06
C PHE A 383 -2.72 -29.92 -13.01
N ALA A 384 -3.35 -30.13 -11.85
CA ALA A 384 -4.41 -31.10 -11.63
C ALA A 384 -5.63 -30.44 -10.97
N ASP A 385 -6.78 -30.46 -11.64
CA ASP A 385 -8.06 -29.99 -11.07
C ASP A 385 -8.80 -31.14 -10.38
N ILE A 386 -8.79 -31.12 -9.05
CA ILE A 386 -9.39 -32.16 -8.20
C ILE A 386 -10.86 -31.83 -7.96
N GLY A 387 -11.77 -32.65 -8.50
CA GLY A 387 -13.20 -32.34 -8.51
C GLY A 387 -13.58 -31.34 -9.61
N CYS A 388 -13.08 -31.55 -10.83
CA CYS A 388 -13.20 -30.58 -11.93
C CYS A 388 -14.63 -30.37 -12.45
N GLY A 389 -15.61 -31.14 -11.99
CA GLY A 389 -17.01 -30.99 -12.36
C GLY A 389 -17.23 -30.99 -13.87
N ASN A 390 -17.75 -29.88 -14.40
CA ASN A 390 -18.03 -29.71 -15.83
C ASN A 390 -16.79 -29.79 -16.74
N GLY A 391 -15.57 -29.68 -16.19
CA GLY A 391 -14.29 -29.78 -16.92
C GLY A 391 -13.93 -28.54 -17.77
N LEU A 392 -14.75 -27.49 -17.74
CA LEU A 392 -14.59 -26.29 -18.56
C LEU A 392 -13.30 -25.53 -18.23
N LEU A 393 -12.97 -25.40 -16.94
CA LEU A 393 -11.73 -24.76 -16.51
C LEU A 393 -10.50 -25.49 -17.08
N VAL A 394 -10.48 -26.83 -16.99
CA VAL A 394 -9.41 -27.68 -17.54
C VAL A 394 -9.29 -27.50 -19.05
N TYR A 395 -10.42 -27.46 -19.75
CA TYR A 395 -10.48 -27.25 -21.20
C TYR A 395 -9.91 -25.90 -21.61
N ILE A 396 -10.34 -24.80 -20.96
CA ILE A 396 -9.87 -23.44 -21.27
C ILE A 396 -8.37 -23.33 -21.05
N LEU A 397 -7.87 -23.77 -19.88
CA LEU A 397 -6.45 -23.65 -19.54
C LEU A 397 -5.54 -24.42 -20.51
N ASN A 398 -5.95 -25.63 -20.91
CA ASN A 398 -5.20 -26.40 -21.90
C ASN A 398 -5.20 -25.75 -23.29
N ARG A 399 -6.32 -25.13 -23.73
CA ARG A 399 -6.35 -24.37 -25.00
C ARG A 399 -5.47 -23.12 -24.95
N GLU A 400 -5.38 -22.49 -23.79
CA GLU A 400 -4.48 -21.37 -23.52
C GLU A 400 -3.01 -21.82 -23.34
N GLY A 401 -2.68 -23.09 -23.56
CA GLY A 401 -1.30 -23.61 -23.53
C GLY A 401 -0.79 -24.03 -22.15
N TRP A 402 -1.63 -23.99 -21.11
CA TRP A 402 -1.29 -24.47 -19.78
C TRP A 402 -1.66 -25.95 -19.66
N LYS A 403 -0.65 -26.81 -19.72
CA LYS A 403 -0.86 -28.27 -19.74
C LYS A 403 -1.32 -28.76 -18.38
N GLY A 404 -2.39 -29.55 -18.36
CA GLY A 404 -2.88 -30.16 -17.14
C GLY A 404 -4.06 -31.07 -17.39
N TRP A 405 -4.59 -31.63 -16.32
CA TRP A 405 -5.72 -32.55 -16.37
C TRP A 405 -6.65 -32.30 -15.19
N GLY A 406 -7.86 -32.84 -15.27
CA GLY A 406 -8.81 -32.80 -14.16
C GLY A 406 -9.52 -34.13 -14.03
N PHE A 407 -10.08 -34.37 -12.86
CA PHE A 407 -10.90 -35.54 -12.64
C PHE A 407 -12.02 -35.26 -11.66
N ASP A 408 -13.11 -36.00 -11.82
CA ASP A 408 -14.29 -35.94 -10.98
C ASP A 408 -14.77 -37.37 -10.71
N ALA A 409 -15.42 -37.57 -9.56
CA ALA A 409 -15.99 -38.85 -9.18
C ALA A 409 -17.10 -39.32 -10.14
N ARG A 410 -17.66 -38.39 -10.93
CA ARG A 410 -18.71 -38.68 -11.93
C ARG A 410 -18.38 -38.03 -13.26
N ARG A 411 -18.48 -38.80 -14.33
CA ARG A 411 -18.42 -38.25 -15.71
C ARG A 411 -19.55 -37.23 -15.94
N ARG A 412 -19.23 -36.11 -16.62
CA ARG A 412 -20.21 -35.07 -17.01
C ARG A 412 -20.47 -35.07 -18.52
N LYS A 413 -21.67 -34.61 -18.90
CA LYS A 413 -22.10 -34.55 -20.32
C LYS A 413 -21.25 -33.57 -21.12
N THR A 414 -20.82 -32.47 -20.48
CA THR A 414 -19.99 -31.43 -21.09
C THR A 414 -18.67 -31.99 -21.64
N TRP A 415 -18.13 -33.06 -21.04
CA TRP A 415 -16.84 -33.61 -21.47
C TRP A 415 -16.88 -34.13 -22.91
N ASP A 416 -18.03 -34.62 -23.37
CA ASP A 416 -18.20 -35.11 -24.74
C ASP A 416 -18.35 -33.97 -25.78
N THR A 417 -18.45 -32.72 -25.32
CA THR A 417 -18.49 -31.53 -26.18
C THR A 417 -17.09 -30.97 -26.47
N PHE A 418 -16.07 -31.39 -25.71
CA PHE A 418 -14.70 -30.93 -25.91
C PHE A 418 -14.05 -31.60 -27.11
N ARG A 419 -13.35 -30.81 -27.93
CA ARG A 419 -12.60 -31.33 -29.09
C ARG A 419 -11.41 -32.19 -28.64
N GLU A 420 -11.05 -33.23 -29.39
CA GLU A 420 -9.78 -33.92 -29.19
C GLU A 420 -8.59 -32.97 -29.43
N PRO A 421 -7.47 -33.09 -28.67
CA PRO A 421 -7.19 -34.10 -27.64
C PRO A 421 -7.72 -33.75 -26.23
N TYR A 422 -8.41 -32.61 -26.06
CA TYR A 422 -8.76 -32.09 -24.73
C TYR A 422 -9.76 -32.97 -23.95
N GLN A 423 -10.61 -33.73 -24.65
CA GLN A 423 -11.52 -34.69 -24.01
C GLN A 423 -10.78 -35.73 -23.14
N GLN A 424 -9.52 -36.06 -23.48
CA GLN A 424 -8.71 -37.03 -22.73
C GLN A 424 -8.06 -36.43 -21.47
N THR A 425 -8.12 -35.11 -21.30
CA THR A 425 -7.58 -34.40 -20.12
C THR A 425 -8.52 -34.40 -18.93
N VAL A 426 -9.77 -34.83 -19.11
CA VAL A 426 -10.76 -34.98 -18.04
C VAL A 426 -11.10 -36.46 -17.83
N LYS A 427 -11.04 -36.92 -16.58
CA LYS A 427 -11.15 -38.36 -16.24
C LYS A 427 -12.18 -38.61 -15.15
N GLU A 428 -12.94 -39.70 -15.30
CA GLU A 428 -13.85 -40.18 -14.26
C GLU A 428 -13.04 -41.04 -13.29
N MET A 429 -12.74 -40.50 -12.10
CA MET A 429 -11.88 -41.14 -11.11
C MET A 429 -12.23 -40.70 -9.67
N LEU A 430 -12.04 -41.60 -8.70
CA LEU A 430 -12.11 -41.26 -7.27
C LEU A 430 -10.77 -40.73 -6.74
N LEU A 431 -10.80 -39.81 -5.77
CA LEU A 431 -9.62 -39.46 -4.97
C LEU A 431 -9.68 -40.20 -3.64
N VAL A 432 -8.72 -41.09 -3.40
CA VAL A 432 -8.58 -41.80 -2.12
C VAL A 432 -7.18 -41.48 -1.58
N PRO A 433 -7.04 -40.51 -0.66
CA PRO A 433 -5.73 -40.10 -0.15
C PRO A 433 -4.91 -41.29 0.37
N GLU A 434 -3.64 -41.36 0.01
CA GLU A 434 -2.73 -42.45 0.38
C GLU A 434 -2.69 -42.72 1.88
N ILE A 435 -2.80 -41.66 2.69
CA ILE A 435 -2.82 -41.75 4.15
C ILE A 435 -3.98 -42.60 4.70
N LEU A 436 -5.08 -42.74 3.95
CA LEU A 436 -6.25 -43.54 4.33
C LEU A 436 -6.15 -45.00 3.86
N GLN A 437 -5.19 -45.34 3.00
CA GLN A 437 -5.10 -46.66 2.37
C GLN A 437 -4.48 -47.73 3.27
N LYS A 438 -3.77 -47.34 4.34
CA LYS A 438 -3.12 -48.29 5.28
C LYS A 438 -4.10 -49.16 6.08
N SER A 439 -5.42 -48.96 5.95
CA SER A 439 -6.46 -49.66 6.71
C SER A 439 -7.48 -50.43 5.87
N VAL A 440 -7.27 -50.61 4.55
CA VAL A 440 -8.19 -51.38 3.70
C VAL A 440 -7.64 -52.79 3.52
N THR A 441 -8.19 -53.75 4.26
CA THR A 441 -8.05 -55.18 3.93
C THR A 441 -8.87 -55.45 2.68
N ASP A 442 -8.22 -55.98 1.64
CA ASP A 442 -8.83 -56.41 0.38
C ASP A 442 -9.98 -57.39 0.63
N ASP A 443 -11.21 -56.88 0.62
CA ASP A 443 -12.39 -57.72 0.51
C ASP A 443 -13.51 -56.93 -0.17
N THR A 444 -13.49 -56.86 -1.51
CA THR A 444 -14.72 -56.68 -2.31
C THR A 444 -14.49 -57.03 -3.79
N THR A 445 -15.27 -57.99 -4.28
CA THR A 445 -15.30 -58.51 -5.66
C THR A 445 -16.17 -57.67 -6.61
N SER A 446 -15.90 -56.38 -6.75
CA SER A 446 -16.45 -55.54 -7.83
C SER A 446 -15.35 -54.70 -8.47
N PRO A 447 -15.40 -54.41 -9.78
CA PRO A 447 -14.43 -53.50 -10.38
C PRO A 447 -14.66 -52.11 -9.79
N ALA A 448 -13.84 -51.73 -8.81
CA ALA A 448 -13.85 -50.39 -8.25
C ALA A 448 -13.60 -49.38 -9.38
N PRO A 449 -14.27 -48.22 -9.38
CA PRO A 449 -13.95 -47.16 -10.32
C PRO A 449 -12.46 -46.79 -10.22
N PRO A 450 -11.82 -46.34 -11.31
CA PRO A 450 -10.42 -45.92 -11.26
C PRO A 450 -10.22 -44.86 -10.18
N TRP A 451 -9.10 -44.91 -9.47
CA TRP A 451 -8.84 -44.01 -8.36
C TRP A 451 -7.40 -43.47 -8.38
N HIS A 452 -7.19 -42.33 -7.73
CA HIS A 452 -5.90 -41.66 -7.57
C HIS A 452 -5.57 -41.54 -6.08
N ASN A 453 -4.30 -41.73 -5.70
CA ASN A 453 -3.85 -41.73 -4.29
C ASN A 453 -3.66 -40.32 -3.69
N GLY A 454 -3.81 -39.29 -4.50
CA GLY A 454 -3.63 -37.89 -4.10
C GLY A 454 -2.19 -37.40 -4.06
N LEU A 455 -1.21 -38.25 -4.36
CA LEU A 455 0.17 -37.82 -4.59
C LEU A 455 0.36 -37.42 -6.03
N LEU A 456 0.61 -36.13 -6.26
CA LEU A 456 0.90 -35.59 -7.57
C LEU A 456 2.42 -35.42 -7.75
N PRO A 457 2.94 -35.39 -8.99
CA PRO A 457 4.33 -35.05 -9.23
C PRO A 457 4.70 -33.71 -8.58
N ARG A 458 5.92 -33.63 -8.02
CA ARG A 458 6.41 -32.43 -7.34
C ARG A 458 6.20 -31.17 -8.16
N GLY A 459 5.67 -30.12 -7.52
CA GLY A 459 5.41 -28.83 -8.16
C GLY A 459 4.13 -28.77 -9.01
N THR A 460 3.42 -29.88 -9.23
CA THR A 460 2.12 -29.86 -9.92
C THR A 460 1.17 -28.90 -9.21
N PHE A 461 0.60 -27.93 -9.92
CA PHE A 461 -0.32 -26.99 -9.31
C PHE A 461 -1.69 -27.64 -9.07
N ILE A 462 -2.15 -27.67 -7.82
CA ILE A 462 -3.44 -28.27 -7.46
C ILE A 462 -4.54 -27.21 -7.57
N VAL A 463 -5.54 -27.46 -8.40
CA VAL A 463 -6.75 -26.64 -8.48
C VAL A 463 -7.87 -27.36 -7.75
N SER A 464 -8.48 -26.69 -6.79
CA SER A 464 -9.65 -27.17 -6.06
C SER A 464 -10.76 -26.15 -6.26
N ASN A 465 -11.35 -26.19 -7.45
CA ASN A 465 -12.42 -25.28 -7.88
C ASN A 465 -13.78 -25.85 -7.48
N HIS A 466 -14.40 -25.33 -6.41
CA HIS A 466 -15.67 -25.84 -5.90
C HIS A 466 -15.65 -27.36 -5.66
N ALA A 467 -14.52 -27.90 -5.20
CA ALA A 467 -14.26 -29.34 -5.11
C ALA A 467 -15.04 -30.08 -3.99
N ASP A 468 -16.11 -29.47 -3.47
CA ASP A 468 -17.00 -30.00 -2.45
C ASP A 468 -16.25 -30.68 -1.29
N GLU A 469 -16.36 -32.01 -1.15
CA GLU A 469 -15.74 -32.82 -0.10
C GLU A 469 -14.21 -32.74 -0.07
N LEU A 470 -13.57 -32.41 -1.20
CA LEU A 470 -12.11 -32.32 -1.30
C LEU A 470 -11.55 -30.98 -0.81
N THR A 471 -12.40 -29.97 -0.57
CA THR A 471 -11.96 -28.61 -0.20
C THR A 471 -11.03 -28.59 1.01
N ALA A 472 -11.34 -29.36 2.06
CA ALA A 472 -10.51 -29.45 3.26
C ALA A 472 -9.25 -30.30 3.06
N TRP A 473 -9.27 -31.22 2.10
CA TRP A 473 -8.14 -32.07 1.76
C TRP A 473 -7.05 -31.34 0.97
N THR A 474 -7.40 -30.28 0.23
CA THR A 474 -6.49 -29.57 -0.68
C THR A 474 -5.16 -29.16 -0.03
N PRO A 475 -5.11 -28.51 1.16
CA PRO A 475 -3.83 -28.13 1.75
C PRO A 475 -2.96 -29.32 2.16
N ILE A 476 -3.58 -30.44 2.55
CA ILE A 476 -2.88 -31.67 2.94
C ILE A 476 -2.30 -32.35 1.70
N LEU A 477 -3.08 -32.47 0.63
CA LEU A 477 -2.64 -33.03 -0.64
C LEU A 477 -1.49 -32.21 -1.25
N ALA A 478 -1.58 -30.89 -1.15
CA ALA A 478 -0.53 -29.96 -1.55
C ALA A 478 0.77 -30.19 -0.76
N TYR A 479 0.67 -30.32 0.57
CA TYR A 479 1.81 -30.63 1.42
C TYR A 479 2.46 -31.98 1.07
N LEU A 480 1.65 -33.03 0.92
CA LEU A 480 2.14 -34.38 0.59
C LEU A 480 2.79 -34.44 -0.80
N SER A 481 2.32 -33.63 -1.76
CA SER A 481 2.85 -33.61 -3.13
C SER A 481 3.98 -32.59 -3.34
N ASP A 482 4.35 -31.81 -2.33
CA ASP A 482 5.21 -30.63 -2.46
C ASP A 482 4.77 -29.72 -3.61
N SER A 483 3.51 -29.33 -3.56
CA SER A 483 2.77 -28.69 -4.65
C SER A 483 2.15 -27.36 -4.21
N PRO A 484 2.18 -26.33 -5.08
CA PRO A 484 1.36 -25.14 -4.88
C PRO A 484 -0.13 -25.45 -5.17
N PHE A 485 -1.04 -24.67 -4.60
CA PHE A 485 -2.47 -24.87 -4.81
C PHE A 485 -3.32 -23.60 -4.76
N ILE A 486 -4.54 -23.72 -5.30
CA ILE A 486 -5.68 -22.85 -5.04
C ILE A 486 -6.85 -23.70 -4.53
N ALA A 487 -7.54 -23.22 -3.50
CA ALA A 487 -8.81 -23.74 -3.05
C ALA A 487 -9.87 -22.64 -3.11
N ILE A 488 -11.01 -22.91 -3.74
CA ILE A 488 -12.18 -22.04 -3.80
C ILE A 488 -13.31 -22.71 -3.03
N PRO A 489 -13.41 -22.50 -1.70
CA PRO A 489 -14.32 -23.24 -0.85
C PRO A 489 -15.77 -22.95 -1.20
N CYS A 490 -16.60 -23.98 -1.23
CA CYS A 490 -18.01 -23.80 -1.54
C CYS A 490 -18.92 -24.48 -0.52
N CYS A 491 -18.82 -25.79 -0.39
CA CYS A 491 -19.61 -26.61 0.52
C CYS A 491 -18.73 -27.08 1.68
N SER A 492 -19.29 -27.08 2.88
CA SER A 492 -18.56 -27.44 4.10
C SER A 492 -18.78 -28.91 4.42
N HIS A 493 -17.75 -29.72 4.16
CA HIS A 493 -17.71 -31.15 4.49
C HIS A 493 -16.46 -31.46 5.31
N ASP A 494 -16.60 -32.38 6.27
CA ASP A 494 -15.45 -32.89 7.02
C ASP A 494 -14.60 -33.83 6.15
N PHE A 495 -13.49 -34.33 6.71
CA PHE A 495 -12.60 -35.24 5.98
C PHE A 495 -13.26 -36.56 5.57
N GLY A 496 -14.37 -36.95 6.22
CA GLY A 496 -15.17 -38.12 5.85
C GLY A 496 -16.26 -37.83 4.81
N GLY A 497 -16.36 -36.58 4.31
CA GLY A 497 -17.36 -36.17 3.34
C GLY A 497 -18.72 -35.82 3.95
N THR A 498 -18.88 -35.85 5.28
CA THR A 498 -20.14 -35.49 5.94
C THR A 498 -20.26 -33.97 6.05
N ARG A 499 -21.46 -33.43 5.79
CA ARG A 499 -21.71 -31.99 5.97
C ARG A 499 -21.49 -31.60 7.42
N PHE A 500 -20.65 -30.59 7.63
CA PHE A 500 -20.34 -30.10 8.97
C PHE A 500 -20.21 -28.57 8.97
N ARG A 501 -20.24 -27.97 10.16
CA ARG A 501 -19.92 -26.56 10.33
C ARG A 501 -18.44 -26.44 10.69
N ALA A 502 -17.64 -25.96 9.74
CA ALA A 502 -16.23 -25.71 9.96
C ALA A 502 -15.99 -24.75 11.16
N PRO A 503 -14.98 -25.03 12.01
CA PRO A 503 -14.61 -24.13 13.09
C PRO A 503 -14.08 -22.80 12.54
N TYR A 504 -14.33 -21.71 13.26
CA TYR A 504 -13.94 -20.37 12.81
C TYR A 504 -12.63 -19.92 13.48
N HIS A 505 -11.65 -19.55 12.65
CA HIS A 505 -10.32 -19.14 13.08
C HIS A 505 -10.12 -17.64 12.88
N ARG A 506 -10.16 -16.87 13.97
CA ARG A 506 -10.10 -15.39 13.95
C ARG A 506 -8.80 -14.83 13.39
N GLU A 507 -7.69 -15.54 13.61
CA GLU A 507 -6.35 -15.17 13.15
C GLU A 507 -6.28 -15.01 11.62
N HIS A 508 -7.05 -15.80 10.87
CA HIS A 508 -7.04 -15.76 9.42
C HIS A 508 -8.12 -14.83 8.84
N PHE A 509 -9.19 -14.56 9.58
CA PHE A 509 -10.24 -13.64 9.15
C PHE A 509 -10.73 -12.84 10.36
N PRO A 510 -10.10 -11.71 10.71
CA PRO A 510 -10.54 -10.90 11.85
C PRO A 510 -11.94 -10.33 11.61
N SER A 511 -12.86 -10.60 12.52
CA SER A 511 -14.21 -10.00 12.50
C SER A 511 -14.25 -8.78 13.40
N ALA A 512 -14.85 -7.69 12.92
CA ALA A 512 -15.07 -6.45 13.68
C ALA A 512 -16.13 -6.58 14.80
N ALA A 513 -16.67 -7.78 15.04
CA ALA A 513 -17.67 -8.01 16.09
C ALA A 513 -16.99 -8.12 17.47
N THR A 514 -16.64 -6.98 18.06
CA THR A 514 -16.31 -6.86 19.50
C THR A 514 -17.55 -6.85 20.38
N ASN A 515 -18.74 -6.61 19.80
CA ASN A 515 -20.01 -6.62 20.53
C ASN A 515 -20.91 -7.81 20.13
N SER A 516 -21.44 -8.45 21.17
CA SER A 516 -22.31 -9.63 21.21
C SER A 516 -23.39 -9.74 20.12
N ALA A 517 -23.64 -10.99 19.69
CA ALA A 517 -24.87 -11.54 19.07
C ALA A 517 -24.92 -11.89 17.56
N LYS A 518 -23.94 -11.54 16.71
CA LYS A 518 -23.96 -12.03 15.30
C LYS A 518 -23.01 -13.19 15.05
N GLN A 519 -23.60 -14.37 14.84
CA GLN A 519 -22.89 -15.58 14.46
C GLN A 519 -22.17 -15.40 13.11
N VAL A 520 -20.90 -15.82 13.03
CA VAL A 520 -20.12 -15.80 11.78
C VAL A 520 -20.76 -16.73 10.75
N SER A 521 -20.79 -16.30 9.47
CA SER A 521 -21.42 -17.10 8.42
C SER A 521 -20.70 -18.44 8.22
N ALA A 522 -21.46 -19.49 7.86
CA ALA A 522 -20.89 -20.82 7.60
C ALA A 522 -19.82 -20.77 6.50
N TYR A 523 -20.02 -19.95 5.48
CA TYR A 523 -19.06 -19.74 4.40
C TYR A 523 -17.75 -19.10 4.89
N MET A 524 -17.82 -18.03 5.70
CA MET A 524 -16.63 -17.41 6.28
C MET A 524 -15.89 -18.37 7.23
N SER A 525 -16.64 -19.18 7.97
CA SER A 525 -16.07 -20.20 8.85
C SER A 525 -15.28 -21.23 8.03
N LEU A 526 -15.84 -21.72 6.92
CA LEU A 526 -15.17 -22.64 6.00
C LEU A 526 -13.89 -22.03 5.41
N CYS A 527 -13.93 -20.80 4.89
CA CYS A 527 -12.73 -20.15 4.36
C CYS A 527 -11.64 -19.98 5.42
N SER A 528 -12.01 -19.62 6.66
CA SER A 528 -11.06 -19.51 7.77
C SER A 528 -10.46 -20.85 8.17
N TYR A 529 -11.25 -21.92 8.10
CA TYR A 529 -10.80 -23.28 8.39
C TYR A 529 -9.81 -23.79 7.33
N VAL A 530 -10.10 -23.57 6.05
CA VAL A 530 -9.15 -23.92 4.97
C VAL A 530 -7.84 -23.14 5.12
N ALA A 531 -7.90 -21.83 5.39
CA ALA A 531 -6.70 -21.04 5.66
C ALA A 531 -5.91 -21.53 6.88
N HIS A 532 -6.61 -21.96 7.93
CA HIS A 532 -5.99 -22.56 9.11
C HIS A 532 -5.30 -23.88 8.77
N LEU A 533 -5.97 -24.78 8.05
CA LEU A 533 -5.36 -26.04 7.60
C LEU A 533 -4.10 -25.77 6.75
N THR A 534 -4.14 -24.80 5.84
CA THR A 534 -2.97 -24.37 5.07
C THR A 534 -1.80 -23.96 5.97
N ALA A 535 -2.07 -23.13 6.97
CA ALA A 535 -1.04 -22.70 7.93
C ALA A 535 -0.48 -23.87 8.77
N GLN A 536 -1.33 -24.83 9.17
CA GLN A 536 -0.90 -26.04 9.87
C GLN A 536 0.03 -26.92 9.03
N MET A 537 -0.10 -26.87 7.70
CA MET A 537 0.80 -27.56 6.77
C MET A 537 2.11 -26.79 6.49
N SER A 538 2.41 -25.74 7.28
CA SER A 538 3.56 -24.84 7.05
C SER A 538 3.55 -24.19 5.66
N ILE A 539 2.37 -23.95 5.10
CA ILE A 539 2.16 -23.20 3.86
C ILE A 539 1.54 -21.84 4.22
N VAL A 540 1.99 -20.76 3.59
CA VAL A 540 1.44 -19.42 3.83
C VAL A 540 0.08 -19.30 3.15
N PRO A 541 -1.03 -19.06 3.89
CA PRO A 541 -2.34 -18.88 3.29
C PRO A 541 -2.51 -17.46 2.74
N GLU A 542 -2.36 -17.30 1.42
CA GLU A 542 -2.76 -16.09 0.72
C GLU A 542 -4.26 -16.12 0.42
N LYS A 543 -4.88 -14.93 0.34
CA LYS A 543 -6.33 -14.78 0.17
C LYS A 543 -6.61 -13.83 -0.98
N GLU A 544 -7.51 -14.21 -1.88
CA GLU A 544 -8.02 -13.35 -2.93
C GLU A 544 -9.55 -13.40 -2.97
N HIS A 545 -10.19 -12.24 -3.11
CA HIS A 545 -11.61 -12.19 -3.44
C HIS A 545 -11.75 -12.13 -4.96
N LEU A 546 -12.02 -13.28 -5.57
CA LEU A 546 -12.15 -13.43 -7.01
C LEU A 546 -13.29 -12.58 -7.57
N ARG A 547 -13.04 -11.97 -8.72
CA ARG A 547 -14.02 -11.17 -9.48
C ARG A 547 -14.89 -12.04 -10.39
N ILE A 548 -15.52 -13.05 -9.79
CA ILE A 548 -16.42 -14.01 -10.43
C ILE A 548 -17.88 -13.74 -10.05
N PRO A 549 -18.87 -14.13 -10.87
CA PRO A 549 -20.30 -13.98 -10.58
C PRO A 549 -20.81 -14.99 -9.53
N SER A 550 -20.12 -15.07 -8.39
CA SER A 550 -20.39 -16.03 -7.31
C SER A 550 -20.38 -15.35 -5.95
N THR A 551 -21.26 -15.80 -5.05
CA THR A 551 -21.22 -15.39 -3.63
C THR A 551 -20.15 -16.14 -2.85
N ARG A 552 -19.62 -17.23 -3.42
CA ARG A 552 -18.55 -18.04 -2.85
C ARG A 552 -17.25 -17.81 -3.62
N ASN A 553 -16.70 -16.62 -3.49
CA ASN A 553 -15.61 -16.10 -4.32
C ASN A 553 -14.28 -15.87 -3.58
N ILE A 554 -14.07 -16.49 -2.43
CA ILE A 554 -12.80 -16.38 -1.69
C ILE A 554 -11.92 -17.54 -2.13
N ALA A 555 -10.76 -17.23 -2.69
CA ALA A 555 -9.71 -18.20 -2.97
C ALA A 555 -8.67 -18.19 -1.85
N ILE A 556 -8.30 -19.37 -1.37
CA ILE A 556 -7.13 -19.59 -0.53
C ILE A 556 -6.03 -20.14 -1.43
N VAL A 557 -4.91 -19.42 -1.53
CA VAL A 557 -3.77 -19.79 -2.36
C VAL A 557 -2.60 -20.17 -1.46
N GLY A 558 -2.02 -21.34 -1.69
CA GLY A 558 -0.83 -21.81 -1.00
C GLY A 558 0.28 -22.04 -2.01
N ARG A 559 1.15 -21.05 -2.21
CA ARG A 559 2.27 -21.13 -3.18
C ARG A 559 3.65 -20.85 -2.56
N ARG A 560 3.69 -20.55 -1.26
CA ARG A 560 4.91 -20.30 -0.49
C ARG A 560 4.87 -21.14 0.78
N LYS A 561 5.94 -21.87 1.07
CA LYS A 561 6.08 -22.48 2.40
C LYS A 561 6.49 -21.39 3.38
N LYS A 562 6.09 -21.56 4.63
CA LYS A 562 6.58 -20.75 5.74
C LYS A 562 8.10 -20.98 5.82
N GLY A 563 8.89 -19.97 5.46
CA GLY A 563 10.36 -20.07 5.29
C GLY A 563 10.87 -20.05 3.84
N GLU A 564 10.09 -20.52 2.84
CA GLU A 564 10.43 -20.42 1.41
C GLU A 564 9.66 -19.26 0.77
N GLY A 565 10.27 -18.07 0.75
CA GLY A 565 9.63 -16.88 0.17
C GLY A 565 10.18 -15.54 0.62
N VAL A 566 11.47 -15.46 0.95
CA VAL A 566 12.14 -14.19 1.31
C VAL A 566 12.43 -13.39 0.02
N GLN A 567 11.36 -12.94 -0.64
CA GLN A 567 11.43 -11.89 -1.68
C GLN A 567 10.52 -10.68 -1.36
N GLY A 568 9.70 -10.77 -0.31
CA GLY A 568 9.20 -9.62 0.46
C GLY A 568 9.86 -9.53 1.86
N GLY A 569 11.00 -10.19 2.02
CA GLY A 569 11.68 -10.35 3.30
C GLY A 569 12.37 -9.07 3.73
N LEU A 570 12.17 -8.71 5.00
CA LEU A 570 12.67 -7.51 5.66
C LEU A 570 12.06 -6.18 5.15
N GLU A 571 12.17 -5.82 3.87
CA GLU A 571 11.78 -4.47 3.39
C GLU A 571 10.29 -4.16 3.55
N GLU A 572 9.40 -5.10 3.22
CA GLU A 572 7.95 -4.89 3.30
C GLU A 572 7.45 -4.88 4.77
N ARG A 573 8.11 -5.65 5.64
CA ARG A 573 7.86 -5.64 7.09
C ARG A 573 8.45 -4.40 7.76
N MET A 574 9.62 -3.95 7.33
CA MET A 574 10.18 -2.65 7.75
C MET A 574 9.25 -1.51 7.37
N ARG A 575 8.65 -1.50 6.17
CA ARG A 575 7.67 -0.46 5.80
C ARG A 575 6.46 -0.42 6.73
N ILE A 576 5.90 -1.58 7.09
CA ILE A 576 4.75 -1.65 7.99
C ILE A 576 5.14 -1.23 9.42
N GLU A 577 6.27 -1.72 9.94
CA GLU A 577 6.69 -1.48 11.33
C GLU A 577 7.28 -0.07 11.54
N THR A 578 7.92 0.53 10.52
CA THR A 578 8.47 1.91 10.60
C THR A 578 7.41 3.00 10.43
N ASP A 579 6.33 2.75 9.66
CA ASP A 579 5.23 3.70 9.50
C ASP A 579 4.24 3.67 10.69
N GLU A 580 4.09 2.56 11.41
CA GLU A 580 3.15 2.44 12.54
C GLU A 580 3.59 3.26 13.79
N HIS A 581 4.87 3.63 13.86
CA HIS A 581 5.48 4.34 14.99
C HIS A 581 5.97 5.76 14.65
N ALA A 582 5.73 6.23 13.42
CA ALA A 582 6.09 7.59 13.01
C ALA A 582 4.95 8.58 13.31
N PRO A 583 5.21 9.76 13.92
CA PRO A 583 4.20 10.80 14.06
C PRO A 583 3.74 11.29 12.67
N PRO A 584 2.51 11.82 12.52
CA PRO A 584 1.98 12.28 11.23
C PRO A 584 2.83 13.44 10.68
N ARG A 585 3.18 13.40 9.38
CA ARG A 585 4.07 14.37 8.71
C ARG A 585 3.40 15.12 7.57
N ALA A 586 3.94 16.31 7.28
CA ALA A 586 3.69 17.09 6.08
C ALA A 586 4.59 16.64 4.90
N ASP A 587 4.12 16.83 3.67
CA ASP A 587 4.53 16.15 2.43
C ASP A 587 5.98 16.37 1.91
N THR A 588 6.92 16.95 2.68
CA THR A 588 8.28 17.27 2.18
C THR A 588 9.46 16.88 3.08
N GLU A 589 9.26 16.25 4.24
CA GLU A 589 10.36 15.84 5.13
C GLU A 589 10.49 14.31 5.25
N THR A 590 11.49 13.74 4.59
CA THR A 590 11.75 12.28 4.53
C THR A 590 12.66 11.75 5.66
N GLY A 591 13.20 12.60 6.55
CA GLY A 591 14.16 12.21 7.60
C GLY A 591 13.50 11.64 8.86
N MET A 592 14.10 10.64 9.51
CA MET A 592 13.72 10.13 10.83
C MET A 592 14.39 10.96 11.93
N THR A 593 13.63 11.26 13.00
CA THR A 593 14.15 11.96 14.18
C THR A 593 13.87 11.11 15.42
N ARG A 594 14.78 10.20 15.74
CA ARG A 594 14.72 9.35 16.93
C ARG A 594 16.05 9.44 17.67
N LEU A 595 16.30 10.61 18.26
CA LEU A 595 17.51 10.87 19.05
C LEU A 595 17.60 9.91 20.24
N ALA A 596 18.81 9.49 20.58
CA ALA A 596 19.07 8.58 21.69
C ALA A 596 18.38 9.03 23.00
N LEU A 597 17.74 8.07 23.68
CA LEU A 597 17.04 8.24 24.96
C LEU A 597 15.90 9.26 24.96
N SER A 598 15.43 9.69 23.79
CA SER A 598 14.18 10.44 23.66
C SER A 598 12.98 9.51 23.90
N ASP A 599 11.78 10.07 24.03
CA ASP A 599 10.57 9.24 24.14
C ASP A 599 10.31 8.42 22.87
N ALA A 600 10.72 8.91 21.70
CA ALA A 600 10.67 8.15 20.45
C ALA A 600 11.64 6.97 20.45
N ASP A 601 12.86 7.15 21.00
CA ASP A 601 13.81 6.04 21.17
C ASP A 601 13.29 5.04 22.20
N LYS A 602 12.70 5.51 23.32
CA LYS A 602 12.04 4.65 24.29
C LYS A 602 10.97 3.76 23.63
N GLN A 603 10.09 4.33 22.80
CA GLN A 603 9.06 3.55 22.11
C GLN A 603 9.65 2.46 21.21
N ALA A 604 10.72 2.76 20.47
CA ALA A 604 11.41 1.78 19.65
C ALA A 604 12.08 0.69 20.51
N ARG A 605 12.65 1.05 21.65
CA ARG A 605 13.23 0.08 22.61
C ARG A 605 12.16 -0.80 23.24
N ASP A 606 11.01 -0.24 23.63
CA ASP A 606 9.88 -1.00 24.20
C ASP A 606 9.37 -2.02 23.18
N TRP A 607 9.25 -1.60 21.91
CA TRP A 607 8.92 -2.48 20.79
C TRP A 607 9.95 -3.59 20.59
N PHE A 608 11.24 -3.26 20.62
CA PHE A 608 12.33 -4.23 20.45
C PHE A 608 12.31 -5.30 21.56
N VAL A 609 12.18 -4.88 22.82
CA VAL A 609 12.10 -5.78 23.98
C VAL A 609 10.91 -6.71 23.82
N LYS A 610 9.71 -6.16 23.63
CA LYS A 610 8.50 -6.96 23.48
C LYS A 610 8.59 -7.94 22.31
N THR A 611 9.06 -7.48 21.15
CA THR A 611 9.16 -8.29 19.94
C THR A 611 10.11 -9.47 20.12
N THR A 612 11.24 -9.25 20.80
CA THR A 612 12.23 -10.32 21.02
C THR A 612 11.81 -11.28 22.13
N GLU A 613 11.15 -10.80 23.18
CA GLU A 613 10.53 -11.65 24.21
C GLU A 613 9.44 -12.56 23.62
N ASP A 614 8.59 -12.02 22.74
CA ASP A 614 7.57 -12.79 22.01
C ASP A 614 8.19 -13.89 21.10
N LEU A 615 9.47 -13.75 20.74
CA LEU A 615 10.26 -14.77 20.01
C LEU A 615 11.01 -15.73 20.94
N GLY A 616 10.72 -15.70 22.24
CA GLY A 616 11.32 -16.58 23.24
C GLY A 616 12.73 -16.17 23.67
N CYS A 617 13.13 -14.93 23.43
CA CYS A 617 14.42 -14.43 23.90
C CYS A 617 14.37 -14.04 25.38
N LYS A 618 15.48 -14.24 26.08
CA LYS A 618 15.75 -13.61 27.37
C LYS A 618 16.42 -12.26 27.13
N VAL A 619 15.78 -11.18 27.59
CA VAL A 619 16.30 -9.82 27.48
C VAL A 619 17.14 -9.44 28.70
N THR A 620 18.29 -8.83 28.46
CA THR A 620 19.14 -8.21 29.48
C THR A 620 19.42 -6.77 29.08
N ILE A 621 19.27 -5.84 30.02
CA ILE A 621 19.58 -4.42 29.84
C ILE A 621 20.74 -4.06 30.78
N ASP A 622 21.78 -3.41 30.25
CA ASP A 622 22.96 -3.03 31.04
C ASP A 622 22.91 -1.58 31.56
N GLU A 623 23.95 -1.18 32.32
CA GLU A 623 24.09 0.16 32.91
C GLU A 623 24.16 1.30 31.87
N MET A 624 24.32 1.00 30.58
CA MET A 624 24.26 1.96 29.49
C MET A 624 22.99 1.83 28.63
N GLY A 625 22.04 0.98 29.06
CA GLY A 625 20.80 0.73 28.36
C GLY A 625 20.96 -0.04 27.05
N ASN A 626 22.11 -0.70 26.81
CA ASN A 626 22.21 -1.66 25.73
C ASN A 626 21.24 -2.80 26.00
N ILE A 627 20.61 -3.30 24.94
CA ILE A 627 19.60 -4.35 25.06
C ILE A 627 20.13 -5.60 24.36
N PHE A 628 20.32 -6.67 25.13
CA PHE A 628 20.77 -7.97 24.65
C PHE A 628 19.61 -8.96 24.74
N ALA A 629 19.07 -9.36 23.59
CA ALA A 629 18.00 -10.36 23.52
C ALA A 629 18.58 -11.69 23.05
N VAL A 630 18.58 -12.72 23.91
CA VAL A 630 19.22 -14.01 23.62
C VAL A 630 18.19 -15.13 23.54
N ARG A 631 18.15 -15.80 22.38
CA ARG A 631 17.45 -17.07 22.20
C ARG A 631 18.37 -18.22 22.64
N PRO A 632 17.91 -19.11 23.53
CA PRO A 632 18.71 -20.25 23.97
C PRO A 632 19.03 -21.20 22.81
N GLY A 633 20.21 -21.82 22.87
CA GLY A 633 20.59 -22.94 22.02
C GLY A 633 20.49 -24.27 22.75
N LEU A 634 20.96 -25.35 22.12
CA LEU A 634 21.07 -26.66 22.74
C LEU A 634 22.08 -26.67 23.90
N LYS A 635 23.18 -25.91 23.74
CA LYS A 635 24.25 -25.74 24.73
C LYS A 635 24.34 -24.29 25.15
N ASN A 636 23.85 -23.98 26.36
CA ASN A 636 23.80 -22.62 26.90
C ASN A 636 25.00 -22.25 27.78
N ASP A 637 26.05 -23.08 27.79
CA ASP A 637 27.29 -22.89 28.55
C ASP A 637 28.34 -22.07 27.78
N LYS A 638 28.04 -21.65 26.55
CA LYS A 638 28.91 -20.82 25.70
C LYS A 638 28.29 -19.46 25.41
N PRO A 639 29.12 -18.42 25.18
CA PRO A 639 28.62 -17.09 24.81
C PRO A 639 27.77 -17.12 23.52
N PRO A 640 26.73 -16.28 23.41
CA PRO A 640 25.91 -16.22 22.21
C PRO A 640 26.65 -15.60 21.00
N THR A 641 26.22 -15.98 19.80
CA THR A 641 26.51 -15.22 18.57
C THR A 641 25.45 -14.15 18.36
N PHE A 642 25.87 -12.89 18.23
CA PHE A 642 24.95 -11.76 18.08
C PHE A 642 24.89 -11.24 16.65
N VAL A 643 23.69 -10.79 16.26
CA VAL A 643 23.46 -9.88 15.14
C VAL A 643 22.90 -8.58 15.69
N GLY A 644 23.39 -7.41 15.28
CA GLY A 644 22.84 -6.18 15.85
C GLY A 644 23.42 -4.91 15.26
N SER A 645 22.91 -3.79 15.75
CA SER A 645 23.33 -2.42 15.40
C SER A 645 22.71 -1.43 16.41
N HIS A 646 22.12 -0.33 15.98
CA HIS A 646 21.49 0.68 16.83
C HIS A 646 20.09 1.09 16.37
N LEU A 647 19.27 1.57 17.31
CA LEU A 647 17.95 2.13 17.05
C LEU A 647 17.93 3.66 17.04
N ASP A 648 18.89 4.37 17.65
CA ASP A 648 18.90 5.83 17.60
C ASP A 648 19.32 6.37 16.23
N THR A 649 18.95 7.61 15.91
CA THR A 649 19.24 8.26 14.62
C THR A 649 19.85 9.64 14.81
N GLN A 650 20.52 10.17 13.78
CA GLN A 650 20.73 11.61 13.62
C GLN A 650 19.40 12.41 13.64
N PRO A 651 19.43 13.75 13.85
CA PRO A 651 18.23 14.60 13.82
C PRO A 651 17.44 14.52 12.51
N THR A 652 18.14 14.33 11.39
CA THR A 652 17.56 14.13 10.05
C THR A 652 18.05 12.81 9.45
N GLY A 653 17.98 11.73 10.22
CA GLY A 653 18.50 10.41 9.85
C GLY A 653 17.73 9.77 8.70
N GLY A 654 18.38 8.85 7.99
CA GLY A 654 17.71 8.00 7.00
C GLY A 654 16.78 6.97 7.66
N ARG A 655 16.00 6.24 6.86
CA ARG A 655 15.11 5.17 7.36
C ARG A 655 15.83 3.85 7.68
N TYR A 656 17.08 3.69 7.23
CA TYR A 656 17.78 2.40 7.23
C TYR A 656 19.06 2.38 8.08
N ASP A 657 19.60 3.55 8.42
CA ASP A 657 20.80 3.69 9.24
C ASP A 657 20.56 3.08 10.64
N GLY A 658 21.43 2.16 11.06
CA GLY A 658 21.29 1.35 12.27
C GLY A 658 20.16 0.32 12.27
N ILE A 659 18.92 0.78 12.12
CA ILE A 659 17.71 -0.03 12.33
C ILE A 659 17.64 -1.25 11.39
N LEU A 660 18.27 -1.18 10.20
CA LEU A 660 18.39 -2.32 9.29
C LEU A 660 19.09 -3.52 9.96
N GLY A 661 20.19 -3.29 10.68
CA GLY A 661 20.94 -4.36 11.35
C GLY A 661 20.16 -4.99 12.50
N VAL A 662 19.43 -4.18 13.26
CA VAL A 662 18.56 -4.65 14.35
C VAL A 662 17.40 -5.51 13.80
N HIS A 663 16.71 -5.02 12.77
CA HIS A 663 15.63 -5.81 12.15
C HIS A 663 16.15 -7.07 11.48
N ALA A 664 17.34 -7.05 10.85
CA ALA A 664 17.93 -8.25 10.28
C ALA A 664 18.20 -9.32 11.35
N GLY A 665 18.62 -8.92 12.55
CA GLY A 665 18.74 -9.82 13.69
C GLY A 665 17.38 -10.38 14.16
N ILE A 666 16.34 -9.54 14.27
CA ILE A 666 14.99 -10.00 14.62
C ILE A 666 14.45 -10.98 13.56
N GLU A 667 14.65 -10.66 12.29
CA GLU A 667 14.26 -11.51 11.17
C GLU A 667 14.99 -12.86 11.23
N MET A 668 16.29 -12.86 11.53
CA MET A 668 17.04 -14.11 11.78
C MET A 668 16.34 -14.95 12.86
N LEU A 669 16.00 -14.35 14.01
CA LEU A 669 15.29 -15.06 15.08
C LEU A 669 13.92 -15.59 14.64
N ARG A 670 13.14 -14.79 13.90
CA ARG A 670 11.85 -15.19 13.33
C ARG A 670 12.01 -16.37 12.40
N VAL A 671 12.93 -16.30 11.44
CA VAL A 671 13.19 -17.38 10.47
C VAL A 671 13.61 -18.65 11.19
N LEU A 672 14.50 -18.58 12.18
CA LEU A 672 14.89 -19.75 12.98
C LEU A 672 13.67 -20.36 13.70
N ASN A 673 12.82 -19.54 14.31
CA ASN A 673 11.62 -20.01 15.01
C ASN A 673 10.58 -20.60 14.06
N GLU A 674 10.31 -19.94 12.94
CA GLU A 674 9.33 -20.35 11.93
C GLU A 674 9.70 -21.66 11.23
N ASN A 675 11.00 -21.94 11.10
CA ASN A 675 11.54 -23.17 10.51
C ASN A 675 11.90 -24.22 11.56
N TRP A 676 11.59 -24.00 12.84
CA TRP A 676 11.88 -24.93 13.94
C TRP A 676 13.37 -25.31 14.04
N ILE A 677 14.26 -24.36 13.73
CA ILE A 677 15.70 -24.57 13.74
C ILE A 677 16.25 -24.34 15.15
N GLU A 678 16.83 -25.39 15.73
CA GLU A 678 17.62 -25.31 16.96
C GLU A 678 19.08 -25.00 16.63
N THR A 679 19.68 -24.06 17.35
CA THR A 679 21.10 -23.71 17.20
C THR A 679 21.93 -24.44 18.25
N GLU A 680 23.14 -24.86 17.89
CA GLU A 680 24.04 -25.57 18.82
C GLU A 680 24.33 -24.71 20.07
N TYR A 681 24.63 -23.43 19.86
CA TYR A 681 24.89 -22.43 20.89
C TYR A 681 23.85 -21.30 20.82
N PRO A 682 23.75 -20.43 21.85
CA PRO A 682 22.75 -19.38 21.87
C PRO A 682 23.00 -18.37 20.75
N VAL A 683 21.93 -17.75 20.25
CA VAL A 683 22.00 -16.66 19.28
C VAL A 683 21.19 -15.49 19.77
N GLY A 684 21.58 -14.26 19.45
CA GLY A 684 20.91 -13.10 19.99
C GLY A 684 20.93 -11.88 19.08
N VAL A 685 20.14 -10.88 19.49
CA VAL A 685 20.10 -9.57 18.86
C VAL A 685 20.52 -8.51 19.87
N VAL A 686 21.40 -7.60 19.45
CA VAL A 686 21.85 -6.47 20.27
C VAL A 686 21.42 -5.13 19.67
N ASN A 687 20.94 -4.24 20.54
CA ASN A 687 20.74 -2.82 20.24
C ASN A 687 21.68 -1.98 21.10
N TRP A 688 22.61 -1.28 20.46
CA TRP A 688 23.57 -0.36 21.09
C TRP A 688 22.95 1.02 21.32
N THR A 689 23.21 1.61 22.48
CA THR A 689 22.71 2.96 22.82
C THR A 689 23.62 4.07 22.30
N ASN A 690 23.03 5.09 21.66
CA ASN A 690 23.72 6.34 21.28
C ASN A 690 24.95 6.06 20.39
N GLU A 691 24.72 5.29 19.34
CA GLU A 691 25.73 5.02 18.32
C GLU A 691 26.08 6.31 17.58
N GLU A 692 25.06 7.10 17.23
CA GLU A 692 25.19 8.25 16.34
C GLU A 692 25.88 9.46 17.00
N GLY A 693 25.93 9.48 18.33
CA GLY A 693 26.48 10.59 19.10
C GLY A 693 25.73 11.92 18.92
N ALA A 694 24.51 11.90 18.37
CA ALA A 694 23.79 13.10 17.96
C ALA A 694 23.29 13.94 19.15
N ARG A 695 22.67 13.28 20.14
CA ARG A 695 22.16 13.95 21.35
C ARG A 695 23.24 14.07 22.40
N PHE A 696 23.98 12.98 22.66
CA PHE A 696 25.11 12.96 23.58
C PHE A 696 26.40 12.87 22.75
N PRO A 697 27.27 13.89 22.77
CA PRO A 697 28.29 14.14 21.74
C PRO A 697 29.51 13.22 21.87
N MET A 698 29.28 11.91 21.73
CA MET A 698 30.27 10.86 21.66
C MET A 698 29.66 9.68 20.92
N SER A 699 30.08 9.47 19.67
CA SER A 699 29.65 8.36 18.84
C SER A 699 30.09 7.03 19.44
N MET A 700 29.27 5.98 19.26
CA MET A 700 29.51 4.61 19.74
C MET A 700 29.83 4.52 21.23
N VAL A 701 29.34 5.48 22.03
CA VAL A 701 29.74 5.58 23.45
C VAL A 701 29.41 4.32 24.22
N SER A 702 28.24 3.72 23.97
CA SER A 702 27.76 2.60 24.77
C SER A 702 28.47 1.28 24.44
N SER A 703 28.73 1.00 23.16
CA SER A 703 29.57 -0.13 22.75
C SER A 703 31.04 0.07 23.14
N GLY A 704 31.51 1.32 23.16
CA GLY A 704 32.81 1.71 23.71
C GLY A 704 32.93 1.45 25.23
N VAL A 705 31.87 1.68 26.01
CA VAL A 705 31.84 1.30 27.43
C VAL A 705 31.83 -0.22 27.58
N TRP A 706 30.97 -0.92 26.85
CA TRP A 706 30.87 -2.38 26.90
C TRP A 706 32.20 -3.07 26.56
N SER A 707 32.92 -2.58 25.57
CA SER A 707 34.25 -3.09 25.19
C SER A 707 35.38 -2.70 26.15
N GLY A 708 35.12 -1.82 27.14
CA GLY A 708 36.12 -1.31 28.08
C GLY A 708 36.97 -0.14 27.54
N GLY A 709 36.68 0.36 26.33
CA GLY A 709 37.39 1.49 25.72
C GLY A 709 36.99 2.86 26.28
N ILE A 710 35.81 2.98 26.89
CA ILE A 710 35.29 4.22 27.47
C ILE A 710 34.87 3.97 28.94
N PRO A 711 35.32 4.78 29.91
CA PRO A 711 34.84 4.64 31.28
C PRO A 711 33.35 4.95 31.42
N LEU A 712 32.60 4.09 32.13
CA LEU A 712 31.16 4.27 32.39
C LEU A 712 30.84 5.66 32.95
N SER A 713 31.65 6.15 33.89
CA SER A 713 31.47 7.48 34.49
C SER A 713 31.54 8.61 33.46
N THR A 714 32.40 8.47 32.45
CA THR A 714 32.54 9.44 31.37
C THR A 714 31.28 9.47 30.53
N ALA A 715 30.82 8.30 30.09
CA ALA A 715 29.60 8.16 29.30
C ALA A 715 28.36 8.69 30.05
N HIS A 716 28.16 8.24 31.29
CA HIS A 716 27.06 8.70 32.15
C HIS A 716 27.05 10.22 32.37
N SER A 717 28.21 10.87 32.34
CA SER A 717 28.34 12.32 32.53
C SER A 717 28.12 13.15 31.26
N LEU A 718 28.02 12.51 30.08
CA LEU A 718 27.76 13.22 28.83
C LEU A 718 26.46 14.00 28.94
N ARG A 719 26.50 15.28 28.58
CA ARG A 719 25.34 16.16 28.56
C ARG A 719 24.78 16.23 27.15
N GLU A 720 23.46 16.36 27.06
CA GLU A 720 22.82 16.56 25.78
C GLU A 720 23.24 17.89 25.11
N VAL A 721 23.31 17.90 23.79
CA VAL A 721 23.54 19.11 22.99
C VAL A 721 22.29 20.01 23.07
N HIS A 722 22.47 21.34 23.13
CA HIS A 722 21.41 22.35 23.35
C HIS A 722 20.11 22.05 22.56
N PRO A 723 18.92 22.20 23.19
CA PRO A 723 18.61 23.11 24.31
C PRO A 723 18.63 22.52 25.73
N GLY A 724 18.91 21.23 25.91
CA GLY A 724 18.74 20.57 27.21
C GLY A 724 19.98 20.58 28.14
N THR A 725 19.82 20.06 29.36
CA THR A 725 20.88 20.00 30.39
C THR A 725 21.06 18.60 30.99
N SER A 726 20.22 17.63 30.61
CA SER A 726 20.24 16.29 31.18
C SER A 726 21.49 15.53 30.78
N THR A 727 21.96 14.69 31.69
CA THR A 727 23.03 13.73 31.45
C THR A 727 22.49 12.43 30.85
N GLN A 728 23.34 11.67 30.18
CA GLN A 728 22.96 10.38 29.60
C GLN A 728 22.39 9.43 30.67
N LYS A 729 22.95 9.45 31.89
CA LYS A 729 22.47 8.67 33.03
C LYS A 729 21.07 9.06 33.48
N GLU A 730 20.79 10.36 33.55
CA GLU A 730 19.47 10.87 33.93
C GLU A 730 18.42 10.46 32.90
N GLU A 731 18.74 10.53 31.61
CA GLU A 731 17.81 10.11 30.56
C GLU A 731 17.60 8.59 30.54
N LEU A 732 18.64 7.78 30.73
CA LEU A 732 18.50 6.32 30.91
C LEU A 732 17.56 5.98 32.07
N SER A 733 17.72 6.69 33.19
CA SER A 733 16.85 6.53 34.37
C SER A 733 15.41 6.95 34.06
N ARG A 734 15.25 8.09 33.37
CA ARG A 734 13.94 8.66 33.01
C ARG A 734 13.12 7.72 32.14
N ILE A 735 13.75 7.09 31.14
CA ILE A 735 13.06 6.17 30.23
C ILE A 735 12.96 4.73 30.78
N GLY A 736 13.56 4.45 31.95
CA GLY A 736 13.53 3.12 32.57
C GLY A 736 14.50 2.10 31.95
N TYR A 737 15.53 2.56 31.25
CA TYR A 737 16.55 1.71 30.61
C TYR A 737 17.92 1.77 31.29
N LEU A 738 18.01 2.34 32.50
CA LEU A 738 19.21 2.17 33.33
C LEU A 738 19.19 0.76 33.94
N GLY A 739 19.81 -0.20 33.25
CA GLY A 739 19.89 -1.58 33.68
C GLY A 739 20.80 -1.80 34.88
N SER A 740 20.66 -2.96 35.53
CA SER A 740 21.46 -3.36 36.69
C SER A 740 22.68 -4.22 36.33
N THR A 741 22.75 -4.71 35.10
CA THR A 741 23.87 -5.52 34.62
C THR A 741 25.03 -4.61 34.26
N PRO A 742 26.28 -4.89 34.69
CA PRO A 742 27.43 -4.09 34.30
C PRO A 742 27.54 -3.97 32.77
N ALA A 743 27.76 -2.77 32.27
CA ALA A 743 28.02 -2.53 30.84
C ALA A 743 29.45 -2.98 30.50
N SER A 744 29.65 -4.29 30.33
CA SER A 744 30.96 -4.91 30.09
C SER A 744 30.82 -6.21 29.30
N HIS A 745 31.77 -6.44 28.38
CA HIS A 745 31.93 -7.70 27.66
C HIS A 745 32.17 -8.92 28.57
N GLU A 746 32.58 -8.71 29.82
CA GLU A 746 32.68 -9.79 30.81
C GLU A 746 31.31 -10.20 31.36
N ALA A 747 30.40 -9.24 31.55
CA ALA A 747 29.07 -9.47 32.10
C ALA A 747 28.09 -9.97 31.03
N THR A 748 28.26 -9.54 29.78
CA THR A 748 27.47 -10.00 28.63
C THR A 748 28.41 -10.47 27.50
N PRO A 749 29.07 -11.63 27.64
CA PRO A 749 30.06 -12.10 26.68
C PRO A 749 29.43 -12.45 25.33
N MET A 750 30.17 -12.18 24.25
CA MET A 750 29.79 -12.53 22.87
C MET A 750 30.82 -13.47 22.26
N ALA A 751 30.37 -14.53 21.59
CA ALA A 751 31.25 -15.41 20.83
C ALA A 751 31.65 -14.76 19.49
N ALA A 752 30.69 -14.09 18.85
CA ALA A 752 30.88 -13.31 17.64
C ALA A 752 29.77 -12.25 17.55
N HIS A 753 30.05 -11.15 16.84
CA HIS A 753 29.11 -10.09 16.54
C HIS A 753 29.11 -9.81 15.04
N PHE A 754 27.94 -9.85 14.41
CA PHE A 754 27.72 -9.52 13.02
C PHE A 754 26.81 -8.29 12.92
N GLU A 755 27.17 -7.35 12.07
CA GLU A 755 26.38 -6.15 11.84
C GLU A 755 26.09 -6.02 10.34
N LEU A 756 24.81 -6.04 9.99
CA LEU A 756 24.34 -5.69 8.65
C LEU A 756 24.05 -4.20 8.61
N HIS A 757 24.65 -3.50 7.66
CA HIS A 757 24.49 -2.07 7.53
C HIS A 757 24.38 -1.64 6.07
N ILE A 758 23.75 -0.49 5.83
CA ILE A 758 23.84 0.17 4.52
C ILE A 758 25.27 0.69 4.31
N GLU A 759 25.71 0.82 3.06
CA GLU A 759 27.08 1.25 2.75
C GLU A 759 27.38 2.67 3.25
N GLN A 760 26.36 3.55 3.29
CA GLN A 760 26.51 5.01 3.50
C GLN A 760 27.44 5.70 2.48
N GLY A 761 27.80 5.00 1.40
CA GLY A 761 28.64 5.43 0.29
C GLY A 761 28.15 4.86 -1.04
N PRO A 762 28.75 5.27 -2.17
CA PRO A 762 28.25 4.95 -3.50
C PRO A 762 28.92 3.73 -4.17
N LEU A 763 29.87 3.03 -3.54
CA LEU A 763 30.73 2.05 -4.20
C LEU A 763 29.98 0.79 -4.64
N LEU A 764 29.08 0.23 -3.83
CA LEU A 764 28.27 -0.94 -4.18
C LEU A 764 27.28 -0.59 -5.28
N GLU A 765 26.66 0.59 -5.21
CA GLU A 765 25.78 1.10 -6.26
C GLU A 765 26.53 1.26 -7.59
N MET A 766 27.66 1.97 -7.57
CA MET A 766 28.52 2.18 -8.75
C MET A 766 29.07 0.87 -9.31
N ALA A 767 29.39 -0.10 -8.45
CA ALA A 767 29.86 -1.42 -8.86
C ALA A 767 28.73 -2.39 -9.24
N ASN A 768 27.46 -1.96 -9.13
CA ASN A 768 26.26 -2.78 -9.30
C ASN A 768 26.31 -4.10 -8.50
N LYS A 769 26.77 -4.02 -7.25
CA LYS A 769 26.86 -5.15 -6.31
C LYS A 769 25.84 -4.99 -5.19
N LYS A 770 25.29 -6.12 -4.73
CA LYS A 770 24.26 -6.14 -3.69
C LYS A 770 24.82 -6.22 -2.27
N ILE A 771 25.97 -6.86 -2.09
CA ILE A 771 26.56 -7.15 -0.77
C ILE A 771 28.04 -6.78 -0.79
N GLY A 772 28.46 -6.02 0.22
CA GLY A 772 29.86 -5.76 0.54
C GLY A 772 30.31 -6.58 1.74
N ILE A 773 31.44 -7.27 1.63
CA ILE A 773 32.10 -7.90 2.77
C ILE A 773 33.06 -6.86 3.35
N VAL A 774 32.68 -6.24 4.46
CA VAL A 774 33.48 -5.21 5.13
C VAL A 774 34.71 -5.86 5.76
N THR A 775 35.90 -5.38 5.40
CA THR A 775 37.18 -5.88 5.92
C THR A 775 37.72 -5.07 7.09
N GLY A 776 37.20 -3.86 7.30
CA GLY A 776 37.55 -2.96 8.39
C GLY A 776 36.90 -1.59 8.23
N VAL A 777 37.00 -0.77 9.27
CA VAL A 777 36.56 0.63 9.29
C VAL A 777 37.78 1.54 9.24
N GLN A 778 37.66 2.72 8.62
CA GLN A 778 38.75 3.69 8.55
C GLN A 778 39.08 4.24 9.93
N ALA A 779 40.38 4.41 10.24
CA ALA A 779 40.76 5.21 11.40
C ALA A 779 40.60 6.69 11.06
N TYR A 780 39.99 7.45 11.97
CA TYR A 780 39.85 8.89 11.86
C TYR A 780 40.24 9.57 13.17
N LYS A 781 40.67 10.83 13.07
CA LYS A 781 40.96 11.69 14.21
C LYS A 781 40.25 13.01 14.01
N TRP A 782 39.44 13.42 14.99
CA TRP A 782 38.87 14.77 15.03
C TRP A 782 39.83 15.71 15.75
N LEU A 783 40.12 16.83 15.10
CA LEU A 783 40.94 17.91 15.65
C LEU A 783 40.10 19.17 15.77
N SER A 784 40.10 19.77 16.96
CA SER A 784 39.60 21.14 17.14
C SER A 784 40.77 22.11 17.04
N VAL A 785 40.75 22.96 16.01
CA VAL A 785 41.79 23.98 15.78
C VAL A 785 41.23 25.34 16.14
N THR A 786 41.91 26.04 17.05
CA THR A 786 41.56 27.43 17.43
C THR A 786 42.56 28.38 16.80
N VAL A 787 42.10 29.17 15.82
CA VAL A 787 42.91 30.21 15.18
C VAL A 787 42.63 31.55 15.85
N GLN A 788 43.65 32.14 16.47
CA GLN A 788 43.54 33.43 17.13
C GLN A 788 44.09 34.55 16.26
N GLY A 789 43.26 35.57 15.99
CA GLY A 789 43.63 36.79 15.29
C GLY A 789 43.58 38.02 16.19
N ARG A 790 43.52 39.20 15.56
CA ARG A 790 43.40 40.50 16.24
C ARG A 790 42.21 41.29 15.72
N ASP A 791 41.24 41.56 16.60
CA ASP A 791 40.09 42.42 16.29
C ASP A 791 40.56 43.82 15.87
N SER A 792 40.15 44.25 14.68
CA SER A 792 40.57 45.52 14.08
C SER A 792 39.42 46.13 13.27
N HIS A 793 39.40 47.45 13.10
CA HIS A 793 38.34 48.12 12.34
C HIS A 793 38.51 47.89 10.83
N THR A 794 37.44 47.44 10.15
CA THR A 794 37.47 46.93 8.77
C THR A 794 37.84 47.99 7.73
N GLY A 795 37.49 49.26 7.96
CA GLY A 795 37.76 50.36 7.02
C GLY A 795 39.06 51.11 7.26
N THR A 796 39.62 51.08 8.48
CA THR A 796 40.79 51.91 8.86
C THR A 796 42.06 51.11 9.10
N THR A 797 41.96 49.78 9.11
CA THR A 797 43.12 48.89 9.24
C THR A 797 43.52 48.44 7.83
N ASP A 798 44.68 48.89 7.37
CA ASP A 798 45.24 48.42 6.10
C ASP A 798 45.46 46.90 6.12
N LEU A 799 45.55 46.28 4.95
CA LEU A 799 45.66 44.83 4.82
C LEU A 799 46.93 44.28 5.48
N LYS A 800 48.06 45.01 5.39
CA LYS A 800 49.36 44.59 5.93
C LYS A 800 49.37 44.53 7.46
N SER A 801 48.50 45.31 8.09
CA SER A 801 48.39 45.41 9.55
C SER A 801 47.36 44.46 10.16
N ARG A 802 46.66 43.65 9.35
CA ARG A 802 45.66 42.71 9.86
C ARG A 802 46.33 41.43 10.37
N ALA A 803 45.81 40.90 11.48
CA ALA A 803 46.01 39.51 11.90
C ALA A 803 44.64 38.82 11.81
N ASP A 804 44.23 38.53 10.59
CA ASP A 804 42.89 38.06 10.27
C ASP A 804 42.80 36.53 10.47
N ALA A 805 42.10 36.11 11.53
CA ALA A 805 41.91 34.70 11.86
C ALA A 805 41.13 33.93 10.79
N LEU A 806 40.22 34.59 10.08
CA LEU A 806 39.42 33.96 9.03
C LEU A 806 40.25 33.74 7.77
N LEU A 807 41.07 34.73 7.39
CA LEU A 807 42.01 34.60 6.28
C LEU A 807 43.09 33.55 6.57
N ALA A 808 43.58 33.48 7.81
CA ALA A 808 44.54 32.47 8.23
C ALA A 808 43.93 31.06 8.20
N ALA A 809 42.69 30.90 8.65
CA ALA A 809 41.96 29.64 8.54
C ALA A 809 41.74 29.25 7.06
N SER A 810 41.29 30.18 6.21
CA SER A 810 41.08 29.92 4.77
C SER A 810 42.36 29.52 4.04
N ALA A 811 43.48 30.19 4.32
CA ALA A 811 44.77 29.86 3.71
C ALA A 811 45.33 28.51 4.18
N GLY A 812 45.04 28.10 5.43
CA GLY A 812 45.36 26.77 5.93
C GLY A 812 44.61 25.67 5.16
N PHE A 813 43.33 25.90 4.83
CA PHE A 813 42.55 24.98 4.03
C PHE A 813 43.09 24.82 2.60
N ASP A 814 43.36 25.92 1.89
CA ASP A 814 43.85 25.87 0.50
C ASP A 814 45.20 25.14 0.37
N ARG A 815 46.10 25.34 1.33
CA ARG A 815 47.43 24.69 1.32
C ARG A 815 47.37 23.19 1.55
N ASP A 816 46.50 22.72 2.43
CA ASP A 816 46.37 21.30 2.76
C ASP A 816 45.55 20.51 1.70
N THR A 817 44.65 21.17 0.95
CA THR A 817 43.86 20.50 -0.10
C THR A 817 44.62 20.27 -1.41
N GLU A 818 45.61 21.10 -1.77
CA GLU A 818 46.31 20.97 -3.06
C GLU A 818 47.70 20.32 -3.00
N SER A 819 48.39 20.27 -1.85
CA SER A 819 49.84 19.97 -1.84
C SER A 819 50.32 18.73 -1.05
N GLN A 820 49.43 18.00 -0.35
CA GLN A 820 49.80 16.80 0.44
C GLN A 820 49.11 15.49 0.04
N THR A 821 48.51 15.39 -1.14
CA THR A 821 48.08 14.10 -1.72
C THR A 821 49.27 13.35 -2.35
N TRP A 822 50.27 12.98 -1.53
CA TRP A 822 51.34 12.11 -2.01
C TRP A 822 50.88 10.64 -2.02
N GLU A 823 50.97 10.05 -3.22
CA GLU A 823 51.01 8.62 -3.46
C GLU A 823 52.08 7.97 -2.57
N HIS A 824 51.66 7.28 -1.52
CA HIS A 824 52.44 6.17 -0.98
C HIS A 824 51.78 4.87 -1.43
N GLU A 825 52.42 4.26 -2.43
CA GLU A 825 52.14 2.94 -2.98
C GLU A 825 52.40 1.84 -1.94
N TYR A 826 51.56 1.73 -0.92
CA TYR A 826 51.36 0.49 -0.18
C TYR A 826 49.90 0.43 0.32
N GLY A 827 49.02 -0.09 -0.55
CA GLY A 827 47.68 -0.57 -0.18
C GLY A 827 46.60 0.51 0.02
N ALA A 828 45.95 0.93 -1.08
CA ALA A 828 44.55 1.36 -1.16
C ALA A 828 43.93 2.23 -0.03
N GLY A 829 44.68 3.15 0.59
CA GLY A 829 44.15 4.16 1.51
C GLY A 829 44.35 5.57 0.96
N ARG A 830 43.28 6.25 0.55
CA ARG A 830 43.31 7.70 0.22
C ARG A 830 42.91 8.51 1.45
N SER A 831 43.65 9.58 1.72
CA SER A 831 43.30 10.59 2.73
C SER A 831 42.34 11.62 2.14
N TYR A 832 41.19 11.87 2.76
CA TYR A 832 40.25 12.91 2.36
C TYR A 832 40.09 13.97 3.46
N LEU A 833 39.98 15.24 3.10
CA LEU A 833 39.64 16.31 4.04
C LEU A 833 38.12 16.49 4.04
N LEU A 834 37.46 16.19 5.16
CA LEU A 834 36.02 16.44 5.33
C LEU A 834 35.83 17.63 6.28
N ALA A 835 35.56 18.81 5.73
CA ALA A 835 35.22 20.01 6.51
C ALA A 835 33.70 20.18 6.55
N ARG A 836 33.05 19.99 7.72
CA ARG A 836 31.66 20.38 7.94
C ARG A 836 31.61 21.80 8.53
N TYR A 837 30.80 22.66 7.95
CA TYR A 837 30.52 24.00 8.47
C TYR A 837 29.17 24.00 9.21
N PRO A 838 29.11 24.09 10.54
CA PRO A 838 27.90 24.55 11.19
C PRO A 838 27.71 26.05 10.87
N LEU A 839 26.64 26.38 10.15
CA LEU A 839 26.20 27.77 9.99
C LEU A 839 25.95 28.36 11.40
N PRO A 840 26.57 29.49 11.77
CA PRO A 840 26.26 30.14 13.03
C PRO A 840 24.83 30.68 13.00
N GLU A 841 24.13 30.60 14.14
CA GLU A 841 22.99 31.48 14.41
C GLU A 841 23.39 32.93 14.05
N ARG A 842 22.64 33.54 13.13
CA ARG A 842 22.73 34.98 12.86
C ARG A 842 22.25 35.73 14.10
N ARG A 843 23.17 36.03 15.03
CA ARG A 843 23.02 37.24 15.85
C ARG A 843 23.59 38.41 15.05
N TYR A 844 22.68 39.24 14.54
CA TYR A 844 22.94 40.54 13.93
C TYR A 844 24.11 41.27 14.62
N SER A 845 25.27 41.34 13.96
CA SER A 845 26.28 42.35 14.23
C SER A 845 26.31 43.32 13.06
N ARG A 846 25.82 44.54 13.30
CA ARG A 846 25.70 45.64 12.34
C ARG A 846 27.00 45.87 11.57
N THR A 847 26.83 46.26 10.31
CA THR A 847 27.86 46.51 9.28
C THR A 847 28.85 47.65 9.56
N HIS A 848 28.82 48.31 10.73
CA HIS A 848 29.75 49.41 11.04
C HIS A 848 30.23 49.37 12.51
N ALA A 849 31.53 49.07 12.68
CA ALA A 849 32.40 49.22 13.86
C ALA A 849 32.29 48.24 15.07
N PHE A 850 33.47 47.90 15.64
CA PHE A 850 33.64 47.27 16.96
C PHE A 850 33.63 48.33 18.08
N PRO A 851 32.96 48.11 19.23
CA PRO A 851 32.82 49.13 20.27
C PRO A 851 34.03 49.22 21.22
N ARG A 852 34.51 50.44 21.49
CA ARG A 852 35.24 50.77 22.74
C ARG A 852 34.21 51.03 23.86
N PRO A 853 34.49 50.66 25.13
CA PRO A 853 33.80 51.21 26.29
C PRO A 853 34.70 52.20 27.04
N THR A 854 34.16 53.35 27.42
CA THR A 854 34.68 54.14 28.56
C THR A 854 33.70 53.98 29.72
N GLY A 855 34.24 53.63 30.89
CA GLY A 855 33.51 53.47 32.16
C GLY A 855 33.54 52.04 32.74
N LEU A 856 34.54 51.75 33.59
CA LEU A 856 34.70 50.53 34.42
C LEU A 856 34.28 50.84 35.88
N PRO A 857 33.99 49.84 36.78
CA PRO A 857 34.70 48.56 36.89
C PRO A 857 33.90 47.24 37.09
N ALA A 858 34.46 46.21 36.45
CA ALA A 858 34.67 44.81 36.87
C ALA A 858 33.49 43.92 37.33
N HIS A 859 33.04 43.01 36.45
CA HIS A 859 33.43 41.58 36.51
C HIS A 859 33.04 40.83 35.20
N SER A 860 33.91 39.90 34.80
CA SER A 860 33.82 38.96 33.66
C SER A 860 34.27 39.47 32.27
N ARG A 861 35.50 39.10 31.89
CA ARG A 861 35.96 39.01 30.49
C ARG A 861 35.98 37.53 30.12
N ARG A 862 35.24 37.11 29.08
CA ARG A 862 35.52 35.85 28.35
C ARG A 862 35.64 36.14 26.85
N ARG A 863 36.63 35.47 26.25
CA ARG A 863 37.24 35.66 24.93
C ARG A 863 36.34 35.15 23.81
N GLY A 864 36.36 35.80 22.64
CA GLY A 864 35.74 35.28 21.43
C GLY A 864 36.58 34.14 20.84
N HIS A 865 36.00 32.95 20.74
CA HIS A 865 36.58 31.76 20.13
C HIS A 865 35.81 31.44 18.83
N ARG A 866 36.50 31.06 17.75
CA ARG A 866 35.88 30.44 16.56
C ARG A 866 36.41 29.02 16.40
N TRP A 867 35.50 28.12 16.06
CA TRP A 867 35.67 26.67 16.01
C TRP A 867 35.87 26.22 14.57
N VAL A 868 36.82 25.32 14.35
CA VAL A 868 37.05 24.61 13.09
C VAL A 868 37.41 23.16 13.41
N GLU A 869 36.76 22.21 12.73
CA GLU A 869 37.02 20.77 12.83
C GLU A 869 37.84 20.28 11.62
N HIS A 870 38.87 19.46 11.86
CA HIS A 870 39.69 18.81 10.83
C HIS A 870 39.75 17.28 11.04
N GLY A 871 39.79 16.52 9.95
CA GLY A 871 39.98 15.06 9.92
C GLY A 871 41.17 14.64 9.06
N HIS A 872 41.96 13.67 9.54
CA HIS A 872 42.99 12.94 8.76
C HIS A 872 42.64 11.44 8.75
N HIS A 873 42.86 10.77 7.61
CA HIS A 873 42.59 9.33 7.44
C HIS A 873 43.90 8.55 7.29
N ALA A 874 44.01 7.42 7.96
CA ALA A 874 45.01 6.39 7.67
C ALA A 874 44.40 5.01 7.96
N LEU A 875 44.77 3.99 7.18
CA LEU A 875 44.39 2.60 7.47
C LEU A 875 45.32 2.04 8.55
N ALA A 876 44.75 1.63 9.69
CA ALA A 876 45.47 0.83 10.68
C ALA A 876 45.21 -0.65 10.40
N PRO A 877 46.25 -1.52 10.29
CA PRO A 877 46.04 -2.95 10.21
C PRO A 877 45.59 -3.48 11.58
N LEU A 878 44.57 -4.34 11.58
CA LEU A 878 44.18 -5.17 12.72
C LEU A 878 45.38 -6.00 13.17
N GLN A 879 46.04 -5.62 14.26
CA GLN A 879 46.89 -6.55 15.01
C GLN A 879 45.98 -7.45 15.85
N ARG A 880 46.24 -8.76 15.70
CA ARG A 880 45.47 -9.91 16.19
C ARG A 880 44.96 -9.83 17.61
#